data_AF-A0A8J2I6C5-F1
#
_entry.id   AF-A0A8J2I6C5-F1
#
_cell.length_a   1.000
_cell.length_b   1.000
_cell.length_c   1.000
_cell.angle_alpha   90.00
_cell.angle_beta   90.00
_cell.angle_gamma   90.00
#
_symmetry.space_group_name_H-M   'P 1'
#
loop_
_entity.id
_entity.type
_entity.pdbx_description
1 polymer ?
#
loop_
_entity_poly.entity_id
_entity_poly.type
_entity_poly.pdbx_seq_one_letter_code
_entity_poly.pdbx_strand_id
1 'polypeptide(L)'
;MPPLNDFTNSTFKTHAHFKTASIALLRALNPYQSPHGARIKLPLATGTHFDDVAAQLEGYARPLWAVGALMHSNIVSKDEYNELIQPYATGLANGTDPYHTEYWGPVVLRDQRMVEMEIISFALLSAPDTMFHSQTEEAKRNITAWLGTINGKDFPTTNWLWFRVMTNLALIKVCGVPKESVLDAMKADLDLMEQFYLGDGWAADGIWSDEGRQADHYSGSFAIQFSQLIYVKMAHDLDPERCERFRKRAKEFSLSFWQYFDVNGAAIPFGRSLAYRFAFAGFWSAVAFAEVELPEPLNDWGVVKGLLLRHFRWWSSKHDMFNMDGTLTIGFTYPNMYMSEDYNSPQSPYWALKSFLALGLPDDHPFWTAEEKPLPRTGHAVVPIKSPMHILCSQPNHHFLLSMGQFCPWPLKATEAKYGKYAYSSHFGFSVPTGTLIQQIAPDSTLALSKDGGETWRVPWKVTNHCFATAQLIHNGELAENIHVLTSTWKPWADADITVQTDLIPPCSRWPDWYLRWHRITNTGSNTVKIHAVQGGFAIQGRGNKHGEVLPTHVHSSDLSFTPNHNTQPFPEGTVTTRGSTLICSNAGASGISILGPHNDDDGGGDSLEGAHTEVLKPDANTNLMWQRTLIPVIRNELDIAPSMAGRPSCQFGSAVFALARTVDREERYAGLDHNALWTDVPVLDTLIGKRGDGEWHIKLQGRTFRR
;
A
#
# COMPACT_ATOMS: atom_id res chain seq x y z
N MET A 1 17.83 10.00 -12.08
CA MET A 1 18.71 10.34 -10.93
C MET A 1 19.89 9.37 -10.91
N PRO A 2 21.08 9.72 -10.37
CA PRO A 2 22.17 8.76 -10.28
C PRO A 2 21.77 7.60 -9.36
N PRO A 3 22.12 6.35 -9.70
CA PRO A 3 21.88 5.22 -8.82
C PRO A 3 22.75 5.33 -7.56
N LEU A 4 22.22 4.91 -6.40
CA LEU A 4 23.05 4.71 -5.21
C LEU A 4 23.87 3.44 -5.40
N ASN A 5 25.19 3.59 -5.53
CA ASN A 5 26.13 2.45 -5.57
C ASN A 5 25.95 1.56 -4.33
N ASP A 6 26.20 0.27 -4.49
CA ASP A 6 26.08 -0.78 -3.47
C ASP A 6 24.65 -1.10 -3.00
N PHE A 7 23.67 -0.23 -3.29
CA PHE A 7 22.25 -0.55 -3.16
C PHE A 7 21.64 -0.94 -4.51
N THR A 8 21.75 -0.06 -5.51
CA THR A 8 21.04 -0.20 -6.80
C THR A 8 21.57 -1.37 -7.63
N ASN A 9 22.88 -1.55 -7.65
CA ASN A 9 23.57 -2.65 -8.33
C ASN A 9 23.63 -3.95 -7.49
N SER A 10 23.08 -3.95 -6.27
CA SER A 10 23.07 -5.15 -5.43
C SER A 10 22.12 -6.20 -6.00
N THR A 11 22.58 -7.45 -6.02
CA THR A 11 21.74 -8.57 -6.45
C THR A 11 20.82 -9.07 -5.34
N PHE A 12 20.99 -8.60 -4.10
CA PHE A 12 20.20 -9.00 -2.92
C PHE A 12 19.96 -10.52 -2.84
N LYS A 13 21.06 -11.29 -2.81
CA LYS A 13 21.05 -12.77 -2.73
C LYS A 13 21.56 -13.34 -1.40
N THR A 14 22.42 -12.58 -0.72
CA THR A 14 23.19 -13.06 0.42
C THR A 14 23.08 -12.06 1.57
N HIS A 15 23.41 -12.52 2.77
CA HIS A 15 23.58 -11.69 3.94
C HIS A 15 24.54 -10.50 3.67
N ALA A 16 25.69 -10.76 3.03
CA ALA A 16 26.67 -9.73 2.68
C ALA A 16 26.09 -8.66 1.74
N HIS A 17 25.31 -9.02 0.72
CA HIS A 17 24.64 -8.06 -0.15
C HIS A 17 23.66 -7.15 0.62
N PHE A 18 22.95 -7.70 1.61
CA PHE A 18 22.06 -6.95 2.49
C PHE A 18 22.83 -5.98 3.39
N LYS A 19 23.92 -6.44 4.00
CA LYS A 19 24.81 -5.60 4.81
C LYS A 19 25.33 -4.43 3.98
N THR A 20 25.95 -4.71 2.82
CA THR A 20 26.50 -3.70 1.91
C THR A 20 25.45 -2.66 1.49
N ALA A 21 24.24 -3.09 1.13
CA ALA A 21 23.16 -2.17 0.75
C ALA A 21 22.68 -1.28 1.92
N SER A 22 22.59 -1.84 3.15
CA SER A 22 22.26 -1.05 4.35
C SER A 22 23.32 0.01 4.65
N ILE A 23 24.60 -0.35 4.55
CA ILE A 23 25.73 0.56 4.75
C ILE A 23 25.75 1.67 3.71
N ALA A 24 25.41 1.39 2.45
CA ALA A 24 25.30 2.40 1.42
C ALA A 24 24.27 3.49 1.78
N LEU A 25 23.11 3.08 2.31
CA LEU A 25 22.08 4.01 2.77
C LEU A 25 22.52 4.83 4.00
N LEU A 26 23.23 4.21 4.94
CA LEU A 26 23.79 4.92 6.10
C LEU A 26 24.84 5.94 5.68
N ARG A 27 25.77 5.56 4.79
CA ARG A 27 26.81 6.46 4.26
C ARG A 27 26.25 7.66 3.52
N ALA A 28 25.12 7.50 2.81
CA ALA A 28 24.43 8.61 2.15
C ALA A 28 23.94 9.69 3.14
N LEU A 29 23.79 9.36 4.43
CA LEU A 29 23.39 10.30 5.47
C LEU A 29 24.56 11.01 6.16
N ASN A 30 25.77 10.41 6.14
CA ASN A 30 26.95 10.94 6.83
C ASN A 30 27.24 12.44 6.54
N PRO A 31 27.13 12.94 5.29
CA PRO A 31 27.40 14.35 5.01
C PRO A 31 26.44 15.33 5.69
N TYR A 32 25.29 14.84 6.18
CA TYR A 32 24.19 15.63 6.74
C TYR A 32 24.05 15.48 8.25
N GLN A 33 24.94 14.69 8.87
CA GLN A 33 25.01 14.55 10.31
C GLN A 33 25.59 15.82 10.94
N SER A 34 25.00 16.25 12.04
CA SER A 34 25.44 17.43 12.80
C SER A 34 26.84 17.22 13.40
N PRO A 35 27.58 18.30 13.71
CA PRO A 35 28.95 18.20 14.23
C PRO A 35 29.12 17.30 15.46
N HIS A 36 28.09 17.21 16.32
CA HIS A 36 28.11 16.37 17.52
C HIS A 36 27.23 15.11 17.40
N GLY A 37 26.77 14.79 16.19
CA GLY A 37 26.15 13.51 15.86
C GLY A 37 24.68 13.36 16.24
N ALA A 38 24.07 14.30 16.95
CA ALA A 38 22.72 14.13 17.50
C ALA A 38 21.59 14.40 16.49
N ARG A 39 21.90 14.98 15.32
CA ARG A 39 20.88 15.44 14.37
C ARG A 39 21.29 15.10 12.94
N ILE A 40 20.33 14.83 12.06
CA ILE A 40 20.58 14.68 10.62
C ILE A 40 19.60 15.57 9.84
N LYS A 41 20.15 16.50 9.06
CA LYS A 41 19.36 17.45 8.25
C LYS A 41 19.65 17.29 6.77
N LEU A 42 18.76 16.62 6.04
CA LEU A 42 18.89 16.50 4.59
C LEU A 42 18.71 17.87 3.90
N PRO A 43 19.41 18.12 2.79
CA PRO A 43 19.49 19.44 2.16
C PRO A 43 18.29 19.70 1.23
N LEU A 44 17.09 19.30 1.65
CA LEU A 44 15.84 19.50 0.93
C LEU A 44 14.93 20.44 1.72
N ALA A 45 14.57 21.58 1.12
CA ALA A 45 13.76 22.61 1.77
C ALA A 45 12.24 22.31 1.68
N THR A 46 11.79 21.20 2.24
CA THR A 46 10.36 20.87 2.45
C THR A 46 10.02 20.81 3.93
N GLY A 47 8.78 21.12 4.31
CA GLY A 47 8.32 21.14 5.70
C GLY A 47 7.40 20.00 6.08
N THR A 48 7.08 19.95 7.37
CA THR A 48 6.11 19.05 8.01
C THR A 48 5.43 19.80 9.17
N HIS A 49 4.33 19.26 9.70
CA HIS A 49 3.56 19.89 10.78
C HIS A 49 4.26 20.00 12.15
N PHE A 50 5.40 19.34 12.38
CA PHE A 50 6.20 19.46 13.61
C PHE A 50 7.50 20.26 13.40
N ASP A 51 8.18 20.62 14.50
CA ASP A 51 9.34 21.51 14.46
C ASP A 51 10.59 20.90 13.81
N ASP A 52 11.50 21.76 13.35
CA ASP A 52 12.73 21.36 12.64
C ASP A 52 13.68 20.51 13.51
N VAL A 53 13.65 20.66 14.84
CA VAL A 53 14.48 19.82 15.72
C VAL A 53 13.94 18.39 15.76
N ALA A 54 12.61 18.21 15.82
CA ALA A 54 11.99 16.89 15.70
C ALA A 54 12.25 16.25 14.33
N ALA A 55 12.17 17.02 13.24
CA ALA A 55 12.52 16.53 11.89
C ALA A 55 14.00 16.13 11.77
N GLN A 56 14.90 16.80 12.48
CA GLN A 56 16.31 16.43 12.51
C GLN A 56 16.60 15.22 13.42
N LEU A 57 15.87 15.09 14.54
CA LEU A 57 15.89 13.89 15.38
C LEU A 57 15.39 12.69 14.59
N GLU A 58 14.35 12.85 13.77
CA GLU A 58 13.87 11.82 12.87
C GLU A 58 14.97 11.30 11.94
N GLY A 59 15.77 12.22 11.38
CA GLY A 59 16.92 11.86 10.55
C GLY A 59 17.96 11.05 11.32
N TYR A 60 18.17 11.37 12.59
CA TYR A 60 19.05 10.62 13.49
C TYR A 60 18.48 9.25 13.86
N ALA A 61 17.19 9.18 14.20
CA ALA A 61 16.58 8.00 14.79
C ALA A 61 16.27 6.92 13.75
N ARG A 62 15.73 7.26 12.56
CA ARG A 62 15.31 6.25 11.57
C ARG A 62 16.43 5.32 11.08
N PRO A 63 17.68 5.78 10.90
CA PRO A 63 18.85 4.92 10.68
C PRO A 63 19.09 3.85 11.75
N LEU A 64 18.63 4.08 12.98
CA LEU A 64 18.88 3.18 14.10
C LEU A 64 18.21 1.80 13.94
N TRP A 65 17.22 1.65 13.05
CA TRP A 65 16.72 0.32 12.67
C TRP A 65 17.83 -0.55 12.06
N ALA A 66 18.61 0.01 11.13
CA ALA A 66 19.71 -0.70 10.49
C ALA A 66 20.93 -0.80 11.44
N VAL A 67 21.29 0.29 12.12
CA VAL A 67 22.40 0.31 13.09
C VAL A 67 22.16 -0.73 14.20
N GLY A 68 20.96 -0.77 14.78
CA GLY A 68 20.60 -1.74 15.81
C GLY A 68 20.70 -3.19 15.32
N ALA A 69 20.21 -3.47 14.10
CA ALA A 69 20.30 -4.80 13.50
C ALA A 69 21.75 -5.24 13.22
N LEU A 70 22.58 -4.35 12.62
CA LEU A 70 24.00 -4.60 12.34
C LEU A 70 24.80 -4.88 13.61
N MET A 71 24.50 -4.16 14.70
CA MET A 71 25.18 -4.34 15.98
C MET A 71 24.69 -5.58 16.72
N HIS A 72 23.41 -5.95 16.59
CA HIS A 72 22.85 -7.14 17.25
C HIS A 72 23.54 -8.43 16.81
N SER A 73 23.90 -8.55 15.53
CA SER A 73 24.63 -9.70 14.98
C SER A 73 26.16 -9.55 14.99
N ASN A 74 26.68 -8.42 15.50
CA ASN A 74 28.12 -8.11 15.58
C ASN A 74 28.87 -8.27 14.23
N ILE A 75 28.24 -7.83 13.14
CA ILE A 75 28.78 -7.99 11.77
C ILE A 75 29.50 -6.73 11.26
N VAL A 76 29.73 -5.74 12.13
CA VAL A 76 30.36 -4.46 11.79
C VAL A 76 31.86 -4.55 12.06
N SER A 77 32.68 -4.19 11.07
CA SER A 77 34.14 -4.09 11.25
C SER A 77 34.49 -2.87 12.13
N LYS A 78 35.72 -2.83 12.65
CA LYS A 78 36.18 -1.70 13.48
C LYS A 78 36.09 -0.35 12.74
N ASP A 79 36.40 -0.34 11.44
CA ASP A 79 36.36 0.89 10.64
C ASP A 79 34.91 1.32 10.39
N GLU A 80 34.03 0.38 10.03
CA GLU A 80 32.59 0.65 9.90
C GLU A 80 31.98 1.10 11.24
N TYR A 81 32.43 0.56 12.38
CA TYR A 81 31.98 0.98 13.70
C TYR A 81 32.34 2.45 13.97
N ASN A 82 33.60 2.82 13.74
CA ASN A 82 34.07 4.18 13.95
C ASN A 82 33.39 5.17 12.99
N GLU A 83 33.19 4.76 11.74
CA GLU A 83 32.59 5.58 10.69
C GLU A 83 31.08 5.77 10.89
N LEU A 84 30.35 4.68 11.20
CA LEU A 84 28.89 4.64 11.06
C LEU A 84 28.13 4.41 12.36
N ILE A 85 28.76 3.89 13.42
CA ILE A 85 28.06 3.50 14.65
C ILE A 85 28.40 4.45 15.79
N GLN A 86 29.69 4.71 16.00
CA GLN A 86 30.17 5.60 17.06
C GLN A 86 29.54 7.00 17.00
N PRO A 87 29.29 7.63 15.82
CA PRO A 87 28.60 8.91 15.75
C PRO A 87 27.16 8.87 16.30
N TYR A 88 26.44 7.75 16.16
CA TYR A 88 25.10 7.61 16.73
C TYR A 88 25.15 7.46 18.26
N ALA A 89 26.10 6.71 18.80
CA ALA A 89 26.30 6.59 20.24
C ALA A 89 26.65 7.96 20.87
N THR A 90 27.58 8.69 20.27
CA THR A 90 27.93 10.06 20.68
C THR A 90 26.72 11.00 20.55
N GLY A 91 26.00 10.92 19.43
CA GLY A 91 24.80 11.71 19.17
C GLY A 91 23.68 11.47 20.16
N LEU A 92 23.52 10.25 20.67
CA LEU A 92 22.50 9.94 21.68
C LEU A 92 22.76 10.69 23.00
N ALA A 93 24.02 10.69 23.46
CA ALA A 93 24.41 11.42 24.66
C ALA A 93 24.18 12.93 24.50
N ASN A 94 24.60 13.48 23.36
CA ASN A 94 24.48 14.92 23.07
C ASN A 94 23.03 15.37 22.81
N GLY A 95 22.21 14.51 22.20
CA GLY A 95 20.82 14.79 21.89
C GLY A 95 19.90 14.77 23.11
N THR A 96 20.31 14.05 24.17
CA THR A 96 19.55 13.93 25.42
C THR A 96 20.07 14.85 26.54
N ASP A 97 21.22 15.50 26.36
CA ASP A 97 21.76 16.48 27.30
C ASP A 97 21.06 17.85 27.16
N PRO A 98 20.32 18.34 28.17
CA PRO A 98 19.60 19.61 28.11
C PRO A 98 20.50 20.85 28.01
N TYR A 99 21.81 20.73 28.26
CA TYR A 99 22.78 21.82 28.17
C TYR A 99 23.57 21.82 26.86
N HIS A 100 23.44 20.77 26.05
CA HIS A 100 24.13 20.66 24.78
C HIS A 100 23.39 21.43 23.67
N THR A 101 24.14 22.02 22.72
CA THR A 101 23.57 22.83 21.63
C THR A 101 22.68 22.03 20.67
N GLU A 102 22.91 20.73 20.60
CA GLU A 102 22.14 19.79 19.78
C GLU A 102 20.99 19.08 20.52
N TYR A 103 20.70 19.46 21.78
CA TYR A 103 19.61 18.88 22.57
C TYR A 103 18.30 18.81 21.79
N TRP A 104 17.59 17.69 21.85
CA TRP A 104 16.34 17.51 21.10
C TRP A 104 15.16 18.28 21.68
N GLY A 105 15.24 18.70 22.94
CA GLY A 105 14.09 19.22 23.66
C GLY A 105 13.31 18.11 24.38
N PRO A 106 12.52 18.45 25.41
CA PRO A 106 11.65 17.49 26.07
C PRO A 106 10.48 17.09 25.17
N VAL A 107 9.90 15.92 25.41
CA VAL A 107 8.64 15.52 24.78
C VAL A 107 7.48 16.39 25.30
N VAL A 108 6.75 17.03 24.38
CA VAL A 108 5.48 17.71 24.68
C VAL A 108 4.27 16.86 24.30
N LEU A 109 3.06 17.42 24.36
CA LEU A 109 1.83 16.68 24.06
C LEU A 109 1.76 16.31 22.57
N ARG A 110 1.53 15.03 22.25
CA ARG A 110 1.38 14.52 20.87
C ARG A 110 2.53 14.96 19.95
N ASP A 111 3.74 14.71 20.41
CA ASP A 111 4.99 15.19 19.81
C ASP A 111 5.65 14.11 18.93
N GLN A 112 6.19 14.49 17.78
CA GLN A 112 6.96 13.59 16.91
C GLN A 112 8.13 12.93 17.62
N ARG A 113 8.74 13.56 18.62
CA ARG A 113 9.79 12.96 19.46
C ARG A 113 9.36 11.64 20.11
N MET A 114 8.07 11.50 20.45
CA MET A 114 7.53 10.25 20.98
C MET A 114 7.67 9.10 19.97
N VAL A 115 7.43 9.38 18.69
CA VAL A 115 7.60 8.40 17.61
C VAL A 115 9.04 7.91 17.59
N GLU A 116 9.98 8.86 17.58
CA GLU A 116 11.40 8.58 17.43
C GLU A 116 12.00 7.84 18.66
N MET A 117 11.38 7.97 19.84
CA MET A 117 11.75 7.19 21.04
C MET A 117 11.58 5.68 20.86
N GLU A 118 10.62 5.20 20.05
CA GLU A 118 10.49 3.76 19.77
C GLU A 118 11.76 3.21 19.11
N ILE A 119 12.28 3.95 18.11
CA ILE A 119 13.42 3.52 17.32
C ILE A 119 14.71 3.59 18.15
N ILE A 120 14.87 4.65 18.95
CA ILE A 120 15.96 4.75 19.93
C ILE A 120 15.91 3.57 20.91
N SER A 121 14.72 3.23 21.40
CA SER A 121 14.52 2.12 22.34
C SER A 121 14.86 0.77 21.72
N PHE A 122 14.52 0.54 20.45
CA PHE A 122 14.99 -0.63 19.72
C PHE A 122 16.52 -0.69 19.65
N ALA A 123 17.20 0.42 19.39
CA ALA A 123 18.67 0.48 19.34
C ALA A 123 19.30 0.15 20.71
N LEU A 124 18.74 0.67 21.80
CA LEU A 124 19.16 0.34 23.16
C LEU A 124 18.98 -1.15 23.47
N LEU A 125 17.82 -1.72 23.10
CA LEU A 125 17.53 -3.14 23.32
C LEU A 125 18.44 -4.05 22.48
N SER A 126 18.76 -3.64 21.26
CA SER A 126 19.52 -4.47 20.31
C SER A 126 21.03 -4.38 20.49
N ALA A 127 21.55 -3.24 20.95
CA ALA A 127 22.97 -2.94 21.12
C ALA A 127 23.25 -2.19 22.43
N PRO A 128 22.90 -2.76 23.61
CA PRO A 128 22.93 -2.04 24.87
C PRO A 128 24.34 -1.58 25.27
N ASP A 129 25.37 -2.36 24.97
CA ASP A 129 26.76 -2.00 25.30
C ASP A 129 27.24 -0.76 24.55
N THR A 130 26.92 -0.68 23.26
CA THR A 130 27.27 0.45 22.39
C THR A 130 26.41 1.68 22.67
N MET A 131 25.10 1.51 22.82
CA MET A 131 24.19 2.65 22.91
C MET A 131 24.05 3.19 24.33
N PHE A 132 24.24 2.38 25.37
CA PHE A 132 23.97 2.78 26.76
C PHE A 132 25.08 2.42 27.76
N HIS A 133 25.54 1.17 27.86
CA HIS A 133 26.45 0.77 28.95
C HIS A 133 27.84 1.42 28.86
N SER A 134 28.34 1.67 27.65
CA SER A 134 29.62 2.37 27.42
C SER A 134 29.56 3.88 27.60
N GLN A 135 28.36 4.46 27.77
CA GLN A 135 28.17 5.88 27.98
C GLN A 135 28.68 6.33 29.35
N THR A 136 28.95 7.63 29.50
CA THR A 136 29.25 8.22 30.81
C THR A 136 28.04 8.12 31.75
N GLU A 137 28.26 8.15 33.05
CA GLU A 137 27.17 8.15 34.04
C GLU A 137 26.22 9.34 33.89
N GLU A 138 26.73 10.48 33.40
CA GLU A 138 25.91 11.64 33.07
C GLU A 138 25.03 11.39 31.85
N ALA A 139 25.60 10.87 30.76
CA ALA A 139 24.83 10.50 29.57
C ALA A 139 23.77 9.44 29.88
N LYS A 140 24.09 8.41 30.68
CA LYS A 140 23.11 7.40 31.13
C LYS A 140 21.93 8.04 31.86
N ARG A 141 22.19 8.99 32.77
CA ARG A 141 21.14 9.75 33.46
C ARG A 141 20.29 10.57 32.50
N ASN A 142 20.92 11.29 31.57
CA ASN A 142 20.23 12.13 30.59
C ASN A 142 19.35 11.32 29.64
N ILE A 143 19.87 10.21 29.10
CA ILE A 143 19.13 9.28 28.24
C ILE A 143 17.91 8.72 28.98
N THR A 144 18.12 8.22 30.21
CA THR A 144 17.06 7.65 31.04
C THR A 144 15.98 8.70 31.35
N ALA A 145 16.39 9.92 31.73
CA ALA A 145 15.48 11.01 32.03
C ALA A 145 14.67 11.45 30.80
N TRP A 146 15.33 11.59 29.64
CA TRP A 146 14.69 11.99 28.41
C TRP A 146 13.66 10.95 27.94
N LEU A 147 14.01 9.66 27.88
CA LEU A 147 13.08 8.58 27.58
C LEU A 147 11.92 8.52 28.59
N GLY A 148 12.19 8.76 29.88
CA GLY A 148 11.18 8.80 30.94
C GLY A 148 10.10 9.86 30.73
N THR A 149 10.36 10.93 29.95
CA THR A 149 9.38 12.00 29.67
C THR A 149 8.16 11.53 28.87
N ILE A 150 8.22 10.34 28.27
CA ILE A 150 7.08 9.73 27.56
C ILE A 150 5.92 9.36 28.50
N ASN A 151 6.23 9.10 29.78
CA ASN A 151 5.25 8.70 30.78
C ASN A 151 4.43 9.90 31.29
N GLY A 152 3.14 9.67 31.57
CA GLY A 152 2.20 10.71 31.97
C GLY A 152 1.73 11.65 30.84
N LYS A 153 2.05 11.35 29.59
CA LYS A 153 1.58 12.09 28.40
C LYS A 153 0.36 11.43 27.76
N ASP A 154 -0.47 12.24 27.09
CA ASP A 154 -1.55 11.77 26.22
C ASP A 154 -1.02 11.28 24.87
N PHE A 155 -1.65 10.24 24.34
CA PHE A 155 -1.33 9.64 23.04
C PHE A 155 -2.60 9.52 22.21
N PRO A 156 -2.52 9.70 20.88
CA PRO A 156 -3.55 9.17 20.00
C PRO A 156 -3.75 7.67 20.27
N THR A 157 -5.00 7.22 20.34
CA THR A 157 -5.35 5.79 20.50
C THR A 157 -5.14 5.04 19.19
N THR A 158 -3.87 4.87 18.81
CA THR A 158 -3.39 4.26 17.56
C THR A 158 -2.08 3.50 17.86
N ASN A 159 -1.31 3.16 16.82
CA ASN A 159 0.07 2.67 16.92
C ASN A 159 0.97 3.49 17.88
N TRP A 160 0.63 4.75 18.16
CA TRP A 160 1.37 5.60 19.08
C TRP A 160 1.56 5.01 20.48
N LEU A 161 0.65 4.13 20.91
CA LEU A 161 0.76 3.41 22.17
C LEU A 161 1.97 2.45 22.19
N TRP A 162 2.41 1.92 21.04
CA TRP A 162 3.64 1.12 20.95
C TRP A 162 4.89 1.91 21.32
N PHE A 163 4.91 3.21 21.06
CA PHE A 163 6.09 4.03 21.36
C PHE A 163 6.38 4.07 22.85
N ARG A 164 5.35 4.24 23.69
CA ARG A 164 5.48 4.16 25.15
C ARG A 164 5.82 2.75 25.62
N VAL A 165 5.18 1.72 25.06
CA VAL A 165 5.48 0.33 25.39
C VAL A 165 6.96 0.00 25.15
N MET A 166 7.47 0.27 23.95
CA MET A 166 8.85 -0.02 23.59
C MET A 166 9.85 0.82 24.39
N THR A 167 9.52 2.08 24.66
CA THR A 167 10.35 2.96 25.49
C THR A 167 10.45 2.47 26.93
N ASN A 168 9.33 2.10 27.53
CA ASN A 168 9.32 1.57 28.89
C ASN A 168 10.01 0.20 28.97
N LEU A 169 9.93 -0.63 27.91
CA LEU A 169 10.69 -1.87 27.84
C LEU A 169 12.21 -1.62 27.87
N ALA A 170 12.72 -0.65 27.11
CA ALA A 170 14.13 -0.26 27.14
C ALA A 170 14.54 0.34 28.50
N LEU A 171 13.69 1.18 29.11
CA LEU A 171 13.92 1.73 30.45
C LEU A 171 14.12 0.63 31.50
N ILE A 172 13.32 -0.44 31.44
CA ILE A 172 13.43 -1.59 32.35
C ILE A 172 14.68 -2.40 32.04
N LYS A 173 14.84 -2.84 30.78
CA LYS A 173 15.82 -3.86 30.39
C LYS A 173 17.25 -3.34 30.30
N VAL A 174 17.42 -2.06 30.00
CA VAL A 174 18.72 -1.45 29.69
C VAL A 174 19.05 -0.32 30.67
N CYS A 175 18.10 0.58 30.94
CA CYS A 175 18.37 1.74 31.81
C CYS A 175 18.28 1.44 33.31
N GLY A 176 17.82 0.26 33.71
CA GLY A 176 17.70 -0.15 35.11
C GLY A 176 16.58 0.53 35.89
N VAL A 177 15.56 1.08 35.19
CA VAL A 177 14.37 1.64 35.83
C VAL A 177 13.54 0.51 36.45
N PRO A 178 13.12 0.61 37.73
CA PRO A 178 12.30 -0.41 38.37
C PRO A 178 11.01 -0.68 37.58
N LYS A 179 10.75 -1.95 37.27
CA LYS A 179 9.59 -2.39 36.47
C LYS A 179 8.29 -1.80 36.98
N GLU A 180 8.10 -1.81 38.30
CA GLU A 180 6.88 -1.37 38.99
C GLU A 180 6.55 0.10 38.72
N SER A 181 7.54 0.92 38.34
CA SER A 181 7.33 2.34 38.07
C SER A 181 6.70 2.65 36.71
N VAL A 182 6.75 1.72 35.74
CA VAL A 182 6.26 1.94 34.37
C VAL A 182 5.34 0.83 33.84
N LEU A 183 5.25 -0.30 34.53
CA LEU A 183 4.51 -1.48 34.08
C LEU A 183 3.02 -1.21 33.88
N ASP A 184 2.39 -0.43 34.74
CA ASP A 184 0.94 -0.17 34.65
C ASP A 184 0.59 0.63 33.39
N ALA A 185 1.42 1.61 33.02
CA ALA A 185 1.27 2.36 31.77
C ALA A 185 1.43 1.44 30.55
N MET A 186 2.45 0.56 30.56
CA MET A 186 2.64 -0.42 29.48
C MET A 186 1.45 -1.37 29.34
N LYS A 187 0.94 -1.89 30.47
CA LYS A 187 -0.20 -2.80 30.48
C LYS A 187 -1.46 -2.13 29.95
N ALA A 188 -1.76 -0.91 30.42
CA ALA A 188 -2.91 -0.15 29.95
C ALA A 188 -2.89 0.07 28.44
N ASP A 189 -1.72 0.40 27.88
CA ASP A 189 -1.54 0.56 26.43
C ASP A 189 -1.73 -0.74 25.66
N LEU A 190 -1.09 -1.81 26.13
CA LEU A 190 -1.19 -3.12 25.50
C LEU A 190 -2.63 -3.65 25.53
N ASP A 191 -3.34 -3.48 26.65
CA ASP A 191 -4.74 -3.88 26.81
C ASP A 191 -5.68 -3.03 25.93
N LEU A 192 -5.41 -1.73 25.78
CA LEU A 192 -6.16 -0.87 24.87
C LEU A 192 -5.96 -1.29 23.40
N MET A 193 -4.73 -1.61 23.01
CA MET A 193 -4.42 -2.07 21.64
C MET A 193 -5.01 -3.44 21.30
N GLU A 194 -5.44 -4.25 22.28
CA GLU A 194 -6.18 -5.49 21.99
C GLU A 194 -7.49 -5.21 21.23
N GLN A 195 -8.07 -4.01 21.38
CA GLN A 195 -9.28 -3.59 20.66
C GLN A 195 -9.05 -3.32 19.16
N PHE A 196 -7.80 -3.26 18.71
CA PHE A 196 -7.47 -3.00 17.31
C PHE A 196 -7.48 -4.28 16.45
N TYR A 197 -7.54 -5.45 17.09
CA TYR A 197 -7.49 -6.75 16.42
C TYR A 197 -8.80 -7.05 15.67
N LEU A 198 -8.69 -7.38 14.39
CA LEU A 198 -9.81 -7.63 13.48
C LEU A 198 -10.11 -9.13 13.29
N GLY A 199 -9.26 -10.02 13.81
CA GLY A 199 -9.27 -11.44 13.50
C GLY A 199 -8.30 -11.83 12.38
N ASP A 200 -7.98 -13.13 12.30
CA ASP A 200 -7.08 -13.72 11.29
C ASP A 200 -5.69 -13.05 11.24
N GLY A 201 -5.18 -12.65 12.41
CA GLY A 201 -3.93 -11.94 12.54
C GLY A 201 -3.97 -10.45 12.16
N TRP A 202 -5.03 -9.96 11.53
CA TRP A 202 -5.14 -8.55 11.12
C TRP A 202 -5.41 -7.62 12.30
N ALA A 203 -4.82 -6.43 12.26
CA ALA A 203 -5.10 -5.34 13.18
C ALA A 203 -5.24 -4.03 12.39
N ALA A 204 -6.16 -3.18 12.83
CA ALA A 204 -6.29 -1.82 12.33
C ALA A 204 -5.35 -0.86 13.08
N ASP A 205 -5.10 0.32 12.52
CA ASP A 205 -4.45 1.40 13.27
C ASP A 205 -5.45 2.24 14.07
N GLY A 206 -5.90 1.67 15.19
CA GLY A 206 -6.98 2.23 16.01
C GLY A 206 -8.21 1.32 16.03
N ILE A 207 -9.26 1.76 16.71
CA ILE A 207 -10.51 0.99 16.82
C ILE A 207 -11.23 1.01 15.45
N TRP A 208 -11.52 -0.19 14.92
CA TRP A 208 -12.26 -0.33 13.67
C TRP A 208 -13.76 -0.12 13.88
N SER A 209 -14.31 0.95 13.29
CA SER A 209 -15.70 1.36 13.48
C SER A 209 -16.25 2.13 12.26
N ASP A 210 -17.45 2.69 12.37
CA ASP A 210 -18.00 3.61 11.37
C ASP A 210 -17.31 4.99 11.38
N GLU A 211 -16.45 5.25 12.36
CA GLU A 211 -15.68 6.49 12.46
C GLU A 211 -14.31 6.36 11.77
N GLY A 212 -13.75 5.15 11.64
CA GLY A 212 -12.48 4.90 10.97
C GLY A 212 -12.19 3.42 10.73
N ARG A 213 -11.62 3.10 9.56
CA ARG A 213 -11.29 1.72 9.14
C ARG A 213 -10.01 1.71 8.33
N GLN A 214 -8.88 1.41 8.99
CA GLN A 214 -7.55 1.45 8.37
C GLN A 214 -6.76 0.18 8.70
N ALA A 215 -6.73 -0.73 7.74
CA ALA A 215 -5.90 -1.93 7.76
C ALA A 215 -5.11 -1.98 6.44
N ASP A 216 -3.88 -1.49 6.49
CA ASP A 216 -2.99 -1.24 5.35
C ASP A 216 -1.56 -1.72 5.66
N HIS A 217 -0.60 -1.47 4.75
CA HIS A 217 0.79 -1.86 4.99
C HIS A 217 1.41 -1.21 6.23
N TYR A 218 0.94 -0.01 6.63
CA TYR A 218 1.45 0.66 7.83
C TYR A 218 1.15 -0.18 9.06
N SER A 219 -0.13 -0.45 9.33
CA SER A 219 -0.56 -1.29 10.46
C SER A 219 -0.06 -2.74 10.32
N GLY A 220 -0.24 -3.32 9.13
CA GLY A 220 0.01 -4.74 8.87
C GLY A 220 1.47 -5.13 8.72
N SER A 221 2.38 -4.23 8.34
CA SER A 221 3.77 -4.63 8.04
C SER A 221 4.84 -3.91 8.85
N PHE A 222 4.71 -2.61 9.07
CA PHE A 222 5.81 -1.82 9.58
C PHE A 222 5.44 -0.86 10.72
N ALA A 223 4.29 -1.05 11.36
CA ALA A 223 3.92 -0.43 12.64
C ALA A 223 3.47 -1.51 13.64
N ILE A 224 2.20 -1.90 13.66
CA ILE A 224 1.63 -2.75 14.72
C ILE A 224 2.24 -4.15 14.71
N GLN A 225 2.14 -4.88 13.59
CA GLN A 225 2.70 -6.23 13.48
C GLN A 225 4.22 -6.25 13.73
N PHE A 226 4.92 -5.22 13.24
CA PHE A 226 6.36 -5.07 13.42
C PHE A 226 6.74 -4.90 14.89
N SER A 227 6.10 -3.98 15.60
CA SER A 227 6.38 -3.71 17.01
C SER A 227 5.94 -4.87 17.90
N GLN A 228 4.86 -5.59 17.56
CA GLN A 228 4.50 -6.86 18.20
C GLN A 228 5.64 -7.90 18.10
N LEU A 229 6.25 -8.07 16.92
CA LEU A 229 7.32 -9.04 16.71
C LEU A 229 8.63 -8.64 17.41
N ILE A 230 8.96 -7.35 17.47
CA ILE A 230 10.08 -6.88 18.28
C ILE A 230 9.80 -7.15 19.76
N TYR A 231 8.59 -6.86 20.24
CA TYR A 231 8.19 -7.15 21.61
C TYR A 231 8.30 -8.65 21.93
N VAL A 232 7.90 -9.52 21.01
CA VAL A 232 8.10 -10.98 21.11
C VAL A 232 9.57 -11.34 21.33
N LYS A 233 10.49 -10.73 20.57
CA LYS A 233 11.92 -11.00 20.69
C LYS A 233 12.52 -10.47 22.01
N MET A 234 12.07 -9.28 22.43
CA MET A 234 12.75 -8.51 23.49
C MET A 234 12.10 -8.61 24.88
N ALA A 235 10.83 -9.04 24.96
CA ALA A 235 10.04 -9.00 26.20
C ALA A 235 9.49 -10.36 26.65
N HIS A 236 9.88 -11.47 26.02
CA HIS A 236 9.37 -12.80 26.36
C HIS A 236 9.59 -13.17 27.84
N ASP A 237 10.70 -12.74 28.45
CA ASP A 237 10.97 -12.95 29.88
C ASP A 237 10.10 -12.08 30.80
N LEU A 238 9.51 -11.01 30.26
CA LEU A 238 8.70 -10.04 31.01
C LEU A 238 7.19 -10.30 30.90
N ASP A 239 6.72 -10.68 29.72
CA ASP A 239 5.30 -10.85 29.36
C ASP A 239 5.10 -12.05 28.39
N PRO A 240 5.40 -13.29 28.83
CA PRO A 240 5.40 -14.47 27.96
C PRO A 240 4.02 -14.75 27.35
N GLU A 241 2.94 -14.53 28.10
CA GLU A 241 1.58 -14.82 27.62
C GLU A 241 1.21 -13.94 26.41
N ARG A 242 1.48 -12.63 26.50
CA ARG A 242 1.18 -11.70 25.40
C ARG A 242 2.12 -11.92 24.22
N CYS A 243 3.39 -12.26 24.46
CA CYS A 243 4.32 -12.67 23.40
C CYS A 243 3.78 -13.89 22.61
N GLU A 244 3.27 -14.92 23.28
CA GLU A 244 2.68 -16.07 22.58
C GLU A 244 1.42 -15.72 21.80
N ARG A 245 0.58 -14.79 22.30
CA ARG A 245 -0.54 -14.26 21.53
C ARG A 245 -0.09 -13.53 20.27
N PHE A 246 0.95 -12.71 20.35
CA PHE A 246 1.50 -11.99 19.19
C PHE A 246 2.16 -12.94 18.19
N ARG A 247 2.89 -13.98 18.64
CA ARG A 247 3.38 -15.04 17.75
C ARG A 247 2.24 -15.69 16.98
N LYS A 248 1.15 -16.06 17.68
CA LYS A 248 -0.03 -16.65 17.05
C LYS A 248 -0.65 -15.72 15.99
N ARG A 249 -0.80 -14.43 16.31
CA ARG A 249 -1.33 -13.43 15.36
C ARG A 249 -0.44 -13.27 14.14
N ALA A 250 0.89 -13.24 14.30
CA ALA A 250 1.82 -13.18 13.19
C ALA A 250 1.69 -14.41 12.27
N LYS A 251 1.53 -15.62 12.84
CA LYS A 251 1.28 -16.84 12.07
C LYS A 251 -0.01 -16.74 11.25
N GLU A 252 -1.11 -16.30 11.86
CA GLU A 252 -2.39 -16.11 11.17
C GLU A 252 -2.31 -15.05 10.07
N PHE A 253 -1.71 -13.90 10.37
CA PHE A 253 -1.55 -12.78 9.42
C PHE A 253 -0.74 -13.21 8.20
N SER A 254 0.33 -13.97 8.42
CA SER A 254 1.24 -14.44 7.37
C SER A 254 0.51 -15.19 6.26
N LEU A 255 -0.55 -15.96 6.57
CA LEU A 255 -1.30 -16.79 5.61
C LEU A 255 -1.97 -15.97 4.50
N SER A 256 -2.23 -14.69 4.75
CA SER A 256 -2.85 -13.78 3.77
C SER A 256 -1.91 -12.70 3.26
N PHE A 257 -0.99 -12.20 4.10
CA PHE A 257 -0.19 -11.02 3.77
C PHE A 257 0.78 -11.25 2.58
N TRP A 258 1.30 -12.47 2.40
CA TRP A 258 2.21 -12.77 1.28
C TRP A 258 1.57 -12.52 -0.09
N GLN A 259 0.23 -12.61 -0.18
CA GLN A 259 -0.51 -12.39 -1.42
C GLN A 259 -0.58 -10.92 -1.84
N TYR A 260 -0.08 -9.99 -1.03
CA TYR A 260 0.03 -8.57 -1.43
C TYR A 260 1.29 -8.28 -2.27
N PHE A 261 2.14 -9.29 -2.48
CA PHE A 261 3.37 -9.20 -3.26
C PHE A 261 3.24 -10.03 -4.55
N ASP A 262 3.58 -9.41 -5.68
CA ASP A 262 3.68 -10.08 -6.98
C ASP A 262 4.95 -10.95 -7.05
N VAL A 263 5.00 -11.87 -8.01
CA VAL A 263 6.09 -12.85 -8.16
C VAL A 263 7.46 -12.21 -8.41
N ASN A 264 7.51 -10.98 -8.91
CA ASN A 264 8.73 -10.20 -9.09
C ASN A 264 9.13 -9.36 -7.86
N GLY A 265 8.35 -9.40 -6.78
CA GLY A 265 8.58 -8.65 -5.54
C GLY A 265 7.84 -7.31 -5.45
N ALA A 266 7.12 -6.87 -6.50
CA ALA A 266 6.30 -5.66 -6.44
C ALA A 266 5.17 -5.82 -5.41
N ALA A 267 5.06 -4.92 -4.46
CA ALA A 267 3.92 -4.88 -3.55
C ALA A 267 2.78 -4.04 -4.13
N ILE A 268 1.53 -4.41 -3.86
CA ILE A 268 0.37 -3.57 -4.22
C ILE A 268 0.36 -2.32 -3.32
N PRO A 269 0.48 -1.09 -3.87
CA PRO A 269 0.41 0.12 -3.06
C PRO A 269 -1.04 0.37 -2.61
N PHE A 270 -1.26 0.41 -1.30
CA PHE A 270 -2.57 0.64 -0.69
C PHE A 270 -2.41 1.35 0.67
N GLY A 271 -3.26 2.34 0.94
CA GLY A 271 -3.29 3.07 2.20
C GLY A 271 -2.23 4.19 2.30
N ARG A 272 -1.90 4.55 3.54
CA ARG A 272 -1.01 5.68 3.87
C ARG A 272 0.46 5.27 3.95
N SER A 273 1.35 6.26 4.11
CA SER A 273 2.78 6.05 4.39
C SER A 273 3.52 5.23 3.33
N LEU A 274 3.07 5.34 2.08
CA LEU A 274 3.66 4.60 0.96
C LEU A 274 5.11 5.06 0.68
N ALA A 275 5.48 6.25 1.14
CA ALA A 275 6.82 6.82 1.01
C ALA A 275 7.92 6.02 1.73
N TYR A 276 7.55 5.02 2.54
CA TYR A 276 8.50 4.16 3.26
C TYR A 276 8.88 2.90 2.47
N ARG A 277 8.33 2.72 1.26
CA ARG A 277 8.85 1.85 0.20
C ARG A 277 9.09 0.41 0.65
N PHE A 278 10.36 0.02 0.80
CA PHE A 278 10.73 -1.34 1.18
C PHE A 278 10.34 -1.70 2.61
N ALA A 279 9.89 -0.75 3.44
CA ALA A 279 9.19 -1.03 4.70
C ALA A 279 7.98 -1.96 4.52
N PHE A 280 7.40 -2.07 3.33
CA PHE A 280 6.28 -2.98 3.08
C PHE A 280 6.65 -4.44 3.36
N ALA A 281 7.93 -4.81 3.25
CA ALA A 281 8.43 -6.13 3.63
C ALA A 281 8.90 -6.23 5.11
N GLY A 282 8.64 -5.22 5.94
CA GLY A 282 9.09 -5.15 7.33
C GLY A 282 8.56 -6.30 8.19
N PHE A 283 7.35 -6.79 7.91
CA PHE A 283 6.83 -7.99 8.56
C PHE A 283 7.74 -9.21 8.36
N TRP A 284 8.24 -9.44 7.13
CA TRP A 284 9.06 -10.61 6.82
C TRP A 284 10.44 -10.53 7.49
N SER A 285 11.03 -9.34 7.57
CA SER A 285 12.29 -9.15 8.30
C SER A 285 12.10 -9.33 9.82
N ALA A 286 10.98 -8.85 10.37
CA ALA A 286 10.66 -8.99 11.78
C ALA A 286 10.32 -10.44 12.17
N VAL A 287 9.62 -11.20 11.31
CA VAL A 287 9.37 -12.63 11.52
C VAL A 287 10.68 -13.41 11.61
N ALA A 288 11.62 -13.13 10.70
CA ALA A 288 12.94 -13.75 10.73
C ALA A 288 13.69 -13.38 12.02
N PHE A 289 13.76 -12.09 12.37
CA PHE A 289 14.45 -11.59 13.56
C PHE A 289 13.87 -12.14 14.89
N ALA A 290 12.55 -12.23 14.98
CA ALA A 290 11.83 -12.81 16.12
C ALA A 290 11.78 -14.35 16.10
N GLU A 291 12.35 -14.97 15.06
CA GLU A 291 12.43 -16.42 14.85
C GLU A 291 11.05 -17.10 14.97
N VAL A 292 10.03 -16.48 14.36
CA VAL A 292 8.66 -17.02 14.40
C VAL A 292 8.50 -18.08 13.32
N GLU A 293 8.32 -19.33 13.73
CA GLU A 293 7.97 -20.43 12.84
C GLU A 293 6.56 -20.26 12.26
N LEU A 294 6.48 -20.03 10.96
CA LEU A 294 5.23 -19.84 10.24
C LEU A 294 4.56 -21.18 9.86
N PRO A 295 3.23 -21.21 9.68
CA PRO A 295 2.52 -22.38 9.18
C PRO A 295 2.77 -22.62 7.68
N GLU A 296 2.47 -23.83 7.18
CA GLU A 296 2.41 -24.09 5.74
C GLU A 296 1.45 -23.10 5.04
N PRO A 297 1.77 -22.64 3.82
CA PRO A 297 2.93 -22.98 2.99
C PRO A 297 4.19 -22.11 3.25
N LEU A 298 4.26 -21.39 4.37
CA LEU A 298 5.32 -20.43 4.70
C LEU A 298 6.31 -20.95 5.75
N ASN A 299 6.18 -22.21 6.19
CA ASN A 299 7.02 -22.88 7.19
C ASN A 299 8.48 -23.12 6.74
N ASP A 300 8.85 -22.66 5.54
CA ASP A 300 10.20 -22.75 5.00
C ASP A 300 10.84 -21.37 4.92
N TRP A 301 12.00 -21.22 5.58
CA TRP A 301 12.76 -19.98 5.57
C TRP A 301 13.13 -19.48 4.17
N GLY A 302 13.31 -20.38 3.19
CA GLY A 302 13.55 -20.03 1.81
C GLY A 302 12.41 -19.23 1.17
N VAL A 303 11.16 -19.46 1.60
CA VAL A 303 9.98 -18.71 1.12
C VAL A 303 9.95 -17.31 1.74
N VAL A 304 10.19 -17.21 3.06
CA VAL A 304 10.27 -15.92 3.78
C VAL A 304 11.44 -15.08 3.24
N LYS A 305 12.60 -15.71 3.03
CA LYS A 305 13.76 -15.10 2.37
C LYS A 305 13.38 -14.60 0.97
N GLY A 306 12.69 -15.41 0.18
CA GLY A 306 12.21 -15.03 -1.14
C GLY A 306 11.30 -13.80 -1.14
N LEU A 307 10.34 -13.74 -0.23
CA LEU A 307 9.43 -12.58 -0.05
C LEU A 307 10.22 -11.28 0.21
N LEU A 308 11.20 -11.34 1.10
CA LEU A 308 12.04 -10.19 1.45
C LEU A 308 12.98 -9.81 0.29
N LEU A 309 13.77 -10.75 -0.21
CA LEU A 309 14.85 -10.46 -1.17
C LEU A 309 14.32 -10.01 -2.53
N ARG A 310 13.23 -10.60 -3.05
CA ARG A 310 12.59 -10.14 -4.29
C ARG A 310 12.09 -8.70 -4.16
N HIS A 311 11.52 -8.34 -3.01
CA HIS A 311 11.03 -6.98 -2.79
C HIS A 311 12.16 -5.94 -2.85
N PHE A 312 13.33 -6.26 -2.26
CA PHE A 312 14.51 -5.40 -2.38
C PHE A 312 15.03 -5.31 -3.82
N ARG A 313 15.06 -6.42 -4.58
CA ARG A 313 15.43 -6.39 -6.01
C ARG A 313 14.48 -5.55 -6.85
N TRP A 314 13.18 -5.56 -6.53
CA TRP A 314 12.22 -4.69 -7.20
C TRP A 314 12.50 -3.20 -6.92
N TRP A 315 12.78 -2.84 -5.66
CA TRP A 315 13.11 -1.46 -5.30
C TRP A 315 14.47 -1.01 -5.83
N SER A 316 15.47 -1.89 -5.89
CA SER A 316 16.78 -1.56 -6.46
C SER A 316 16.70 -1.20 -7.94
N SER A 317 15.64 -1.66 -8.64
CA SER A 317 15.36 -1.26 -10.02
C SER A 317 14.76 0.15 -10.16
N LYS A 318 14.43 0.86 -9.07
CA LYS A 318 13.73 2.16 -9.09
C LYS A 318 14.71 3.30 -8.83
N HIS A 319 15.54 3.61 -9.82
CA HIS A 319 16.65 4.56 -9.65
C HIS A 319 16.21 5.98 -9.25
N ASP A 320 15.00 6.40 -9.66
CA ASP A 320 14.48 7.72 -9.35
C ASP A 320 13.96 7.87 -7.91
N MET A 321 14.03 6.83 -7.08
CA MET A 321 13.73 6.95 -5.65
C MET A 321 14.81 7.72 -4.87
N PHE A 322 16.01 7.89 -5.44
CA PHE A 322 17.13 8.60 -4.84
C PHE A 322 17.25 10.05 -5.33
N ASN A 323 17.73 10.92 -4.44
CA ASN A 323 18.23 12.26 -4.72
C ASN A 323 19.59 12.19 -5.41
N MET A 324 20.09 13.32 -5.92
CA MET A 324 21.40 13.37 -6.61
C MET A 324 22.56 13.01 -5.68
N ASP A 325 22.39 13.20 -4.37
CA ASP A 325 23.33 12.85 -3.31
C ASP A 325 23.20 11.39 -2.81
N GLY A 326 22.28 10.61 -3.40
CA GLY A 326 22.02 9.22 -3.00
C GLY A 326 21.06 9.06 -1.81
N THR A 327 20.52 10.15 -1.25
CA THR A 327 19.51 10.07 -0.18
C THR A 327 18.12 9.72 -0.72
N LEU A 328 17.24 9.16 0.11
CA LEU A 328 15.88 8.83 -0.32
C LEU A 328 15.01 10.08 -0.53
N THR A 329 14.20 10.08 -1.59
CA THR A 329 13.26 11.18 -1.92
C THR A 329 11.91 11.01 -1.20
N ILE A 330 11.14 12.10 -1.03
CA ILE A 330 9.71 12.01 -0.68
C ILE A 330 8.91 11.63 -1.94
N GLY A 331 8.23 10.49 -1.91
CA GLY A 331 7.45 9.97 -3.03
C GLY A 331 7.37 8.45 -3.01
N PHE A 332 7.06 7.81 -4.14
CA PHE A 332 6.99 6.35 -4.25
C PHE A 332 8.15 5.81 -5.09
N THR A 333 7.96 5.48 -6.38
CA THR A 333 9.05 5.06 -7.28
C THR A 333 9.89 6.22 -7.80
N TYR A 334 9.40 7.45 -7.64
CA TYR A 334 10.06 8.72 -7.98
C TYR A 334 9.55 9.82 -7.01
N PRO A 335 10.14 11.03 -7.01
CA PRO A 335 9.72 12.11 -6.12
C PRO A 335 8.30 12.58 -6.44
N ASN A 336 7.41 12.56 -5.45
CA ASN A 336 6.00 12.91 -5.66
C ASN A 336 5.38 13.53 -4.39
N MET A 337 5.32 14.86 -4.36
CA MET A 337 4.73 15.61 -3.24
C MET A 337 3.20 15.55 -3.22
N TYR A 338 2.52 15.16 -4.30
CA TYR A 338 1.05 15.06 -4.29
C TYR A 338 0.55 13.91 -3.43
N MET A 339 1.34 12.84 -3.29
CA MET A 339 1.01 11.72 -2.42
C MET A 339 1.50 11.87 -0.97
N SER A 340 2.40 12.83 -0.70
CA SER A 340 3.04 12.97 0.62
C SER A 340 2.02 13.30 1.71
N GLU A 341 2.22 12.77 2.90
CA GLU A 341 1.45 13.16 4.09
C GLU A 341 2.06 14.39 4.79
N ASP A 342 1.25 15.10 5.58
CA ASP A 342 1.66 16.31 6.32
C ASP A 342 2.76 16.02 7.37
N TYR A 343 2.88 14.75 7.80
CA TYR A 343 3.96 14.28 8.68
C TYR A 343 5.23 13.84 7.93
N ASN A 344 5.31 13.97 6.61
CA ASN A 344 6.51 13.60 5.87
C ASN A 344 7.53 14.76 5.85
N SER A 345 8.60 14.62 6.62
CA SER A 345 9.82 15.43 6.48
C SER A 345 10.76 14.82 5.40
N PRO A 346 11.82 15.53 4.97
CA PRO A 346 12.87 14.93 4.12
C PRO A 346 13.46 13.63 4.66
N GLN A 347 13.52 13.50 5.99
CA GLN A 347 14.05 12.36 6.70
C GLN A 347 13.08 11.16 6.65
N SER A 348 11.83 11.40 6.27
CA SER A 348 10.79 10.42 6.47
C SER A 348 10.89 9.10 5.75
N PRO A 349 11.36 9.07 4.50
CA PRO A 349 11.54 7.85 3.76
C PRO A 349 12.43 6.80 4.44
N TYR A 350 13.29 7.17 5.40
CA TYR A 350 14.20 6.24 6.08
C TYR A 350 13.52 5.27 7.05
N TRP A 351 12.21 5.39 7.31
CA TRP A 351 11.43 4.29 7.89
C TRP A 351 11.56 2.98 7.10
N ALA A 352 11.90 3.09 5.80
CA ALA A 352 12.24 1.95 4.95
C ALA A 352 13.26 1.00 5.60
N LEU A 353 14.17 1.52 6.44
CA LEU A 353 15.22 0.73 7.08
C LEU A 353 14.72 -0.35 8.05
N LYS A 354 13.44 -0.34 8.45
CA LYS A 354 12.81 -1.46 9.18
C LYS A 354 13.01 -2.82 8.50
N SER A 355 13.03 -2.86 7.17
CA SER A 355 13.14 -4.12 6.43
C SER A 355 14.56 -4.71 6.43
N PHE A 356 15.56 -3.98 6.96
CA PHE A 356 16.89 -4.52 7.22
C PHE A 356 17.01 -5.28 8.55
N LEU A 357 15.92 -5.39 9.34
CA LEU A 357 15.93 -6.06 10.65
C LEU A 357 16.44 -7.52 10.60
N ALA A 358 16.32 -8.21 9.46
CA ALA A 358 16.87 -9.55 9.28
C ALA A 358 18.42 -9.62 9.40
N LEU A 359 19.12 -8.49 9.25
CA LEU A 359 20.57 -8.40 9.53
C LEU A 359 20.90 -8.61 11.02
N GLY A 360 19.91 -8.57 11.91
CA GLY A 360 20.10 -8.99 13.30
C GLY A 360 20.35 -10.49 13.46
N LEU A 361 20.20 -11.30 12.41
CA LEU A 361 20.56 -12.71 12.41
C LEU A 361 21.99 -12.90 11.88
N PRO A 362 22.81 -13.80 12.47
CA PRO A 362 24.14 -14.11 11.94
C PRO A 362 24.05 -14.79 10.56
N ASP A 363 25.11 -14.72 9.77
CA ASP A 363 25.13 -15.17 8.38
C ASP A 363 24.98 -16.69 8.19
N ASP A 364 25.23 -17.46 9.24
CA ASP A 364 25.04 -18.91 9.32
C ASP A 364 23.63 -19.34 9.76
N HIS A 365 22.76 -18.39 10.15
CA HIS A 365 21.39 -18.68 10.57
C HIS A 365 20.59 -19.38 9.44
N PRO A 366 19.67 -20.32 9.75
CA PRO A 366 18.86 -21.04 8.75
C PRO A 366 18.14 -20.15 7.73
N PHE A 367 17.72 -18.94 8.14
CA PHE A 367 17.18 -17.93 7.23
C PHE A 367 18.16 -17.54 6.12
N TRP A 368 19.42 -17.26 6.45
CA TRP A 368 20.41 -16.79 5.50
C TRP A 368 20.99 -17.93 4.66
N THR A 369 21.12 -19.13 5.24
CA THR A 369 21.66 -20.31 4.57
C THR A 369 20.64 -21.07 3.73
N ALA A 370 19.34 -20.89 3.95
CA ALA A 370 18.30 -21.49 3.12
C ALA A 370 18.38 -21.05 1.65
N GLU A 371 18.07 -21.98 0.75
CA GLU A 371 17.85 -21.68 -0.67
C GLU A 371 16.63 -20.77 -0.84
N GLU A 372 16.75 -19.71 -1.65
CA GLU A 372 15.61 -18.83 -1.92
C GLU A 372 14.53 -19.59 -2.71
N LYS A 373 13.29 -19.58 -2.22
CA LYS A 373 12.14 -20.25 -2.87
C LYS A 373 11.16 -19.24 -3.49
N PRO A 374 10.40 -19.64 -4.53
CA PRO A 374 9.37 -18.79 -5.14
C PRO A 374 8.23 -18.49 -4.16
N LEU A 375 7.30 -17.62 -4.56
CA LEU A 375 6.04 -17.46 -3.82
C LEU A 375 5.27 -18.79 -3.77
N PRO A 376 4.50 -19.05 -2.70
CA PRO A 376 3.60 -20.18 -2.64
C PRO A 376 2.66 -20.22 -3.87
N ARG A 377 2.41 -21.41 -4.40
CA ARG A 377 1.38 -21.62 -5.42
C ARG A 377 0.07 -21.97 -4.73
N THR A 378 -0.92 -21.10 -4.81
CA THR A 378 -2.30 -21.43 -4.41
C THR A 378 -3.07 -22.00 -5.58
N GLY A 379 -4.01 -22.90 -5.31
CA GLY A 379 -4.97 -23.38 -6.32
C GLY A 379 -6.01 -22.33 -6.72
N HIS A 380 -6.03 -21.17 -6.05
CA HIS A 380 -6.99 -20.09 -6.25
C HIS A 380 -6.26 -18.80 -6.63
N ALA A 381 -6.63 -18.22 -7.78
CA ALA A 381 -6.12 -16.94 -8.25
C ALA A 381 -6.88 -15.74 -7.67
N VAL A 382 -8.06 -15.95 -7.09
CA VAL A 382 -8.90 -14.90 -6.47
C VAL A 382 -9.18 -15.30 -5.03
N VAL A 383 -8.76 -14.47 -4.08
CA VAL A 383 -8.78 -14.78 -2.64
C VAL A 383 -9.42 -13.64 -1.84
N PRO A 384 -10.58 -13.86 -1.18
CA PRO A 384 -11.17 -12.87 -0.30
C PRO A 384 -10.44 -12.81 1.06
N ILE A 385 -10.00 -11.63 1.46
CA ILE A 385 -9.40 -11.36 2.77
C ILE A 385 -10.38 -10.50 3.55
N LYS A 386 -11.11 -11.15 4.46
CA LYS A 386 -12.32 -10.58 5.07
C LYS A 386 -12.03 -9.41 6.00
N SER A 387 -11.05 -9.54 6.89
CA SER A 387 -10.75 -8.54 7.93
C SER A 387 -10.50 -7.12 7.36
N PRO A 388 -9.68 -6.93 6.32
CA PRO A 388 -9.49 -5.63 5.66
C PRO A 388 -10.48 -5.35 4.51
N MET A 389 -11.52 -6.17 4.29
CA MET A 389 -12.51 -6.01 3.22
C MET A 389 -11.92 -6.00 1.79
N HIS A 390 -11.05 -6.96 1.53
CA HIS A 390 -10.25 -7.04 0.31
C HIS A 390 -10.50 -8.32 -0.50
N ILE A 391 -10.28 -8.27 -1.81
CA ILE A 391 -10.16 -9.46 -2.67
C ILE A 391 -8.86 -9.35 -3.48
N LEU A 392 -7.91 -10.25 -3.23
CA LEU A 392 -6.66 -10.33 -3.97
C LEU A 392 -6.87 -11.11 -5.26
N CYS A 393 -6.36 -10.58 -6.36
CA CYS A 393 -6.48 -11.13 -7.71
C CYS A 393 -5.07 -11.36 -8.27
N SER A 394 -4.59 -12.60 -8.22
CA SER A 394 -3.28 -13.07 -8.67
C SER A 394 -3.40 -13.89 -9.95
N GLN A 395 -3.84 -13.22 -11.02
CA GLN A 395 -4.02 -13.84 -12.33
C GLN A 395 -2.67 -13.93 -13.06
N PRO A 396 -2.51 -14.86 -14.03
CA PRO A 396 -1.23 -15.03 -14.72
C PRO A 396 -0.71 -13.75 -15.41
N ASN A 397 -1.61 -12.89 -15.87
CA ASN A 397 -1.27 -11.68 -16.63
C ASN A 397 -1.27 -10.41 -15.77
N HIS A 398 -1.88 -10.41 -14.58
CA HIS A 398 -1.97 -9.22 -13.73
C HIS A 398 -2.21 -9.57 -12.26
N HIS A 399 -1.52 -8.87 -11.38
CA HIS A 399 -1.69 -8.94 -9.94
C HIS A 399 -2.23 -7.62 -9.38
N PHE A 400 -3.38 -7.67 -8.71
CA PHE A 400 -4.05 -6.50 -8.15
C PHE A 400 -4.98 -6.87 -7.00
N LEU A 401 -5.46 -5.83 -6.32
CA LEU A 401 -6.36 -5.90 -5.18
C LEU A 401 -7.65 -5.15 -5.53
N LEU A 402 -8.80 -5.74 -5.21
CA LEU A 402 -10.07 -5.02 -5.09
C LEU A 402 -10.31 -4.64 -3.63
N SER A 403 -10.67 -3.37 -3.38
CA SER A 403 -10.89 -2.83 -2.04
C SER A 403 -12.21 -2.07 -1.92
N MET A 404 -12.86 -2.23 -0.77
CA MET A 404 -14.07 -1.50 -0.36
C MET A 404 -14.06 -1.35 1.16
N GLY A 405 -14.66 -0.30 1.71
CA GLY A 405 -14.96 -0.24 3.15
C GLY A 405 -13.98 0.57 3.99
N GLN A 406 -12.72 0.68 3.56
CA GLN A 406 -11.67 1.37 4.31
C GLN A 406 -11.66 2.88 4.06
N PHE A 407 -11.29 3.64 5.10
CA PHE A 407 -11.01 5.08 5.00
C PHE A 407 -10.28 5.58 6.26
N CYS A 408 -9.55 6.68 6.09
CA CYS A 408 -8.87 7.36 7.19
C CYS A 408 -9.83 8.25 8.02
N PRO A 409 -9.87 8.13 9.37
CA PRO A 409 -10.74 8.95 10.22
C PRO A 409 -10.37 10.44 10.26
N TRP A 410 -9.10 10.80 10.01
CA TRP A 410 -8.62 12.18 10.02
C TRP A 410 -8.28 12.70 8.60
N PRO A 411 -8.10 14.03 8.42
CA PRO A 411 -7.76 14.66 7.15
C PRO A 411 -6.37 14.26 6.62
N LEU A 412 -6.27 13.08 6.02
CA LEU A 412 -5.08 12.59 5.33
C LEU A 412 -5.08 13.07 3.87
N LYS A 413 -3.95 13.57 3.39
CA LYS A 413 -3.82 13.98 1.98
C LYS A 413 -4.11 12.81 1.04
N ALA A 414 -4.96 13.06 0.04
CA ALA A 414 -5.39 12.10 -0.98
C ALA A 414 -6.00 10.81 -0.40
N THR A 415 -6.71 10.92 0.73
CA THR A 415 -7.35 9.77 1.42
C THR A 415 -8.29 8.98 0.51
N GLU A 416 -9.02 9.66 -0.36
CA GLU A 416 -9.95 9.07 -1.32
C GLU A 416 -9.21 8.20 -2.35
N ALA A 417 -8.02 8.61 -2.79
CA ALA A 417 -7.20 7.80 -3.67
C ALA A 417 -6.55 6.62 -2.93
N LYS A 418 -6.11 6.84 -1.68
CA LYS A 418 -5.37 5.85 -0.88
C LYS A 418 -6.23 4.70 -0.37
N TYR A 419 -7.53 4.93 -0.14
CA TYR A 419 -8.46 3.93 0.39
C TYR A 419 -9.77 3.77 -0.41
N GLY A 420 -10.17 4.76 -1.21
CA GLY A 420 -11.50 4.82 -1.84
C GLY A 420 -11.54 4.37 -3.31
N LYS A 421 -10.44 3.91 -3.89
CA LYS A 421 -10.45 3.32 -5.24
C LYS A 421 -10.92 1.87 -5.19
N TYR A 422 -11.51 1.43 -6.29
CA TYR A 422 -12.04 0.08 -6.37
C TYR A 422 -10.97 -0.97 -6.64
N ALA A 423 -9.86 -0.59 -7.28
CA ALA A 423 -8.77 -1.49 -7.62
C ALA A 423 -7.39 -0.83 -7.45
N TYR A 424 -6.41 -1.59 -6.95
CA TYR A 424 -5.02 -1.19 -6.73
C TYR A 424 -4.08 -2.23 -7.35
N SER A 425 -3.12 -1.79 -8.18
CA SER A 425 -2.27 -2.68 -8.99
C SER A 425 -0.82 -2.68 -8.51
N SER A 426 -0.18 -3.85 -8.42
CA SER A 426 1.27 -3.97 -8.13
C SER A 426 2.14 -3.36 -9.25
N HIS A 427 1.61 -3.27 -10.46
CA HIS A 427 2.34 -2.83 -11.67
C HIS A 427 1.95 -1.42 -12.13
N PHE A 428 0.65 -1.11 -12.12
CA PHE A 428 0.12 0.18 -12.55
C PHE A 428 0.03 1.20 -11.41
N GLY A 429 0.11 0.74 -10.16
CA GLY A 429 -0.10 1.57 -8.98
C GLY A 429 -1.52 2.15 -8.94
N PHE A 430 -1.62 3.37 -8.44
CA PHE A 430 -2.82 4.22 -8.54
C PHE A 430 -2.39 5.68 -8.70
N SER A 431 -3.31 6.56 -9.11
CA SER A 431 -3.08 8.01 -9.14
C SER A 431 -3.63 8.78 -7.93
N VAL A 432 -2.97 9.85 -7.53
CA VAL A 432 -3.41 10.81 -6.51
C VAL A 432 -3.80 12.13 -7.16
N PRO A 433 -4.77 12.87 -6.59
CA PRO A 433 -5.23 14.12 -7.16
C PRO A 433 -4.20 15.26 -7.04
N THR A 434 -4.12 16.11 -8.07
CA THR A 434 -3.32 17.35 -8.11
C THR A 434 -4.18 18.61 -7.98
N GLY A 435 -5.50 18.47 -7.99
CA GLY A 435 -6.48 19.57 -8.05
C GLY A 435 -7.91 19.02 -8.18
N THR A 436 -8.86 19.88 -8.60
CA THR A 436 -10.30 19.56 -8.60
C THR A 436 -10.88 19.18 -9.96
N LEU A 437 -10.20 19.53 -11.07
CA LEU A 437 -10.66 19.19 -12.42
C LEU A 437 -10.47 17.70 -12.71
N ILE A 438 -11.21 17.13 -13.66
CA ILE A 438 -11.17 15.68 -13.91
C ILE A 438 -9.78 15.14 -14.27
N GLN A 439 -8.98 15.90 -15.02
CA GLN A 439 -7.58 15.55 -15.34
C GLN A 439 -6.67 15.58 -14.11
N GLN A 440 -7.00 16.44 -13.15
CA GLN A 440 -6.27 16.61 -11.89
C GLN A 440 -6.69 15.57 -10.86
N ILE A 441 -7.97 15.17 -10.85
CA ILE A 441 -8.49 14.08 -10.01
C ILE A 441 -7.87 12.75 -10.43
N ALA A 442 -7.59 12.57 -11.73
CA ALA A 442 -7.03 11.33 -12.30
C ALA A 442 -7.84 10.09 -11.85
N PRO A 443 -9.06 9.89 -12.37
CA PRO A 443 -10.04 8.94 -11.82
C PRO A 443 -9.75 7.47 -12.23
N ASP A 444 -8.51 7.01 -12.19
CA ASP A 444 -8.19 5.59 -12.40
C ASP A 444 -8.82 4.72 -11.31
N SER A 445 -9.35 3.58 -11.75
CA SER A 445 -9.97 2.56 -10.90
C SER A 445 -11.08 3.09 -9.97
N THR A 446 -11.76 4.19 -10.32
CA THR A 446 -12.83 4.78 -9.49
C THR A 446 -14.00 5.32 -10.33
N LEU A 447 -15.06 5.78 -9.65
CA LEU A 447 -16.20 6.52 -10.21
C LEU A 447 -16.16 7.96 -9.65
N ALA A 448 -15.96 8.94 -10.52
CA ALA A 448 -16.03 10.35 -10.20
C ALA A 448 -17.38 10.93 -10.64
N LEU A 449 -18.03 11.68 -9.76
CA LEU A 449 -19.34 12.31 -10.00
C LEU A 449 -19.26 13.82 -9.83
N SER A 450 -19.92 14.57 -10.72
CA SER A 450 -20.08 16.02 -10.63
C SER A 450 -21.56 16.38 -10.79
N LYS A 451 -22.04 17.35 -10.01
CA LYS A 451 -23.39 17.92 -10.13
C LYS A 451 -23.38 19.39 -10.57
N ASP A 452 -22.21 19.91 -10.95
CA ASP A 452 -21.95 21.32 -11.25
C ASP A 452 -21.29 21.51 -12.63
N GLY A 453 -21.57 20.59 -13.57
CA GLY A 453 -21.03 20.69 -14.93
C GLY A 453 -19.54 20.35 -15.07
N GLY A 454 -18.92 19.80 -14.03
CA GLY A 454 -17.52 19.36 -14.04
C GLY A 454 -16.53 20.31 -13.36
N GLU A 455 -17.01 21.36 -12.68
CA GLU A 455 -16.17 22.27 -11.89
C GLU A 455 -15.59 21.57 -10.65
N THR A 456 -16.38 20.69 -10.01
CA THR A 456 -15.92 19.85 -8.91
C THR A 456 -16.35 18.39 -9.08
N TRP A 457 -15.50 17.49 -8.60
CA TRP A 457 -15.72 16.04 -8.70
C TRP A 457 -15.64 15.39 -7.32
N ARG A 458 -16.55 14.45 -7.07
CA ARG A 458 -16.59 13.60 -5.87
C ARG A 458 -16.29 12.17 -6.25
N VAL A 459 -15.40 11.55 -5.50
CA VAL A 459 -15.04 10.13 -5.58
C VAL A 459 -15.37 9.45 -4.24
N PRO A 460 -15.44 8.12 -4.17
CA PRO A 460 -15.70 7.43 -2.92
C PRO A 460 -14.66 7.79 -1.85
N TRP A 461 -15.14 8.01 -0.63
CA TRP A 461 -14.30 8.26 0.55
C TRP A 461 -14.83 7.47 1.74
N LYS A 462 -15.87 7.99 2.42
CA LYS A 462 -16.53 7.33 3.54
C LYS A 462 -17.68 6.49 3.02
N VAL A 463 -17.56 5.18 3.18
CA VAL A 463 -18.58 4.22 2.72
C VAL A 463 -19.27 3.53 3.90
N THR A 464 -20.56 3.29 3.73
CA THR A 464 -21.45 2.56 4.64
C THR A 464 -21.94 1.28 3.96
N ASN A 465 -22.67 0.43 4.71
CA ASN A 465 -23.30 -0.79 4.19
C ASN A 465 -22.35 -1.67 3.36
N HIS A 466 -21.12 -1.83 3.83
CA HIS A 466 -20.08 -2.58 3.14
C HIS A 466 -20.10 -4.04 3.60
N CYS A 467 -20.03 -4.98 2.66
CA CYS A 467 -19.98 -6.42 2.98
C CYS A 467 -19.43 -7.25 1.82
N PHE A 468 -19.26 -8.55 2.06
CA PHE A 468 -19.13 -9.54 1.00
C PHE A 468 -20.51 -10.00 0.54
N ALA A 469 -20.68 -10.11 -0.77
CA ALA A 469 -21.82 -10.69 -1.45
C ALA A 469 -21.35 -11.81 -2.38
N THR A 470 -22.27 -12.41 -3.14
CA THR A 470 -21.97 -13.49 -4.08
C THR A 470 -22.58 -13.23 -5.45
N ALA A 471 -21.82 -13.58 -6.48
CA ALA A 471 -22.28 -13.72 -7.85
C ALA A 471 -22.04 -15.15 -8.33
N GLN A 472 -22.65 -15.51 -9.46
CA GLN A 472 -22.52 -16.83 -10.05
C GLN A 472 -22.07 -16.71 -11.50
N LEU A 473 -21.00 -17.41 -11.85
CA LEU A 473 -20.67 -17.67 -13.25
C LEU A 473 -21.55 -18.81 -13.73
N ILE A 474 -22.32 -18.56 -14.78
CA ILE A 474 -23.24 -19.51 -15.40
C ILE A 474 -22.73 -19.85 -16.79
N HIS A 475 -22.78 -21.13 -17.14
CA HIS A 475 -22.52 -21.64 -18.49
C HIS A 475 -23.65 -22.59 -18.87
N ASN A 476 -24.35 -22.31 -19.96
CA ASN A 476 -25.48 -23.12 -20.43
C ASN A 476 -26.56 -23.36 -19.37
N GLY A 477 -26.85 -22.33 -18.56
CA GLY A 477 -27.82 -22.40 -17.46
C GLY A 477 -27.33 -23.12 -16.20
N GLU A 478 -26.14 -23.71 -16.21
CA GLU A 478 -25.54 -24.40 -15.07
C GLU A 478 -24.53 -23.52 -14.33
N LEU A 479 -24.46 -23.68 -13.00
CA LEU A 479 -23.49 -22.98 -12.16
C LEU A 479 -22.08 -23.54 -12.40
N ALA A 480 -21.20 -22.71 -12.95
CA ALA A 480 -19.79 -23.03 -13.13
C ALA A 480 -18.92 -22.64 -11.92
N GLU A 481 -19.18 -21.47 -11.34
CA GLU A 481 -18.35 -20.91 -10.26
C GLU A 481 -19.17 -19.96 -9.37
N ASN A 482 -18.95 -20.00 -8.05
CA ASN A 482 -19.42 -18.95 -7.14
C ASN A 482 -18.32 -17.90 -6.97
N ILE A 483 -18.67 -16.63 -7.16
CA ILE A 483 -17.74 -15.50 -7.14
C ILE A 483 -18.02 -14.66 -5.89
N HIS A 484 -16.97 -14.34 -5.12
CA HIS A 484 -17.07 -13.38 -4.02
C HIS A 484 -17.09 -11.95 -4.54
N VAL A 485 -18.06 -11.16 -4.10
CA VAL A 485 -18.27 -9.78 -4.55
C VAL A 485 -18.07 -8.84 -3.36
N LEU A 486 -17.42 -7.71 -3.56
CA LEU A 486 -17.42 -6.63 -2.57
C LEU A 486 -18.51 -5.63 -2.90
N THR A 487 -19.18 -5.12 -1.88
CA THR A 487 -20.24 -4.13 -2.07
C THR A 487 -20.11 -3.03 -1.03
N SER A 488 -20.46 -1.80 -1.39
CA SER A 488 -20.56 -0.69 -0.45
C SER A 488 -21.51 0.39 -0.96
N THR A 489 -21.92 1.28 -0.06
CA THR A 489 -22.71 2.47 -0.37
C THR A 489 -21.95 3.72 0.04
N TRP A 490 -22.01 4.78 -0.76
CA TRP A 490 -21.48 6.09 -0.38
C TRP A 490 -22.43 7.21 -0.78
N LYS A 491 -22.28 8.35 -0.09
CA LYS A 491 -23.06 9.57 -0.32
C LYS A 491 -22.10 10.64 -0.87
N PRO A 492 -22.18 11.02 -2.16
CA PRO A 492 -21.19 11.91 -2.76
C PRO A 492 -21.24 13.34 -2.24
N TRP A 493 -22.42 13.81 -1.84
CA TRP A 493 -22.63 15.16 -1.35
C TRP A 493 -23.50 15.17 -0.10
N ALA A 494 -23.15 16.00 0.88
CA ALA A 494 -23.96 16.17 2.09
C ALA A 494 -25.30 16.87 1.81
N ASP A 495 -25.31 17.79 0.85
CA ASP A 495 -26.43 18.65 0.47
C ASP A 495 -27.30 18.08 -0.67
N ALA A 496 -27.08 16.83 -1.07
CA ALA A 496 -27.91 16.14 -2.06
C ALA A 496 -28.38 14.78 -1.53
N ASP A 497 -29.60 14.39 -1.87
CA ASP A 497 -30.20 13.11 -1.48
C ASP A 497 -29.83 11.98 -2.45
N ILE A 498 -28.56 11.95 -2.85
CA ILE A 498 -27.99 10.98 -3.79
C ILE A 498 -27.16 9.96 -3.02
N THR A 499 -27.44 8.69 -3.25
CA THR A 499 -26.61 7.58 -2.77
C THR A 499 -26.17 6.70 -3.94
N VAL A 500 -24.98 6.13 -3.82
CA VAL A 500 -24.39 5.27 -4.84
C VAL A 500 -24.01 3.96 -4.19
N GLN A 501 -24.64 2.87 -4.61
CA GLN A 501 -24.22 1.53 -4.26
C GLN A 501 -23.38 0.95 -5.40
N THR A 502 -22.25 0.35 -5.06
CA THR A 502 -21.34 -0.28 -6.03
C THR A 502 -21.13 -1.74 -5.65
N ASP A 503 -21.26 -2.64 -6.62
CA ASP A 503 -20.78 -4.02 -6.53
C ASP A 503 -19.49 -4.17 -7.35
N LEU A 504 -18.45 -4.74 -6.74
CA LEU A 504 -17.17 -5.09 -7.38
C LEU A 504 -17.07 -6.60 -7.54
N ILE A 505 -17.02 -7.04 -8.79
CA ILE A 505 -16.97 -8.44 -9.16
C ILE A 505 -15.54 -8.72 -9.65
N PRO A 506 -14.76 -9.57 -8.96
CA PRO A 506 -13.41 -9.92 -9.39
C PRO A 506 -13.42 -10.75 -10.68
N PRO A 507 -12.25 -10.99 -11.28
CA PRO A 507 -12.13 -11.95 -12.37
C PRO A 507 -12.65 -13.33 -12.00
N CYS A 508 -13.09 -14.07 -13.01
CA CYS A 508 -13.57 -15.45 -12.87
C CYS A 508 -12.82 -16.39 -13.82
N SER A 509 -13.07 -17.69 -13.70
CA SER A 509 -12.43 -18.72 -14.53
C SER A 509 -12.60 -18.51 -16.04
N ARG A 510 -13.71 -17.91 -16.49
CA ARG A 510 -13.95 -17.61 -17.92
C ARG A 510 -13.26 -16.33 -18.39
N TRP A 511 -13.19 -15.31 -17.54
CA TRP A 511 -12.66 -13.99 -17.87
C TRP A 511 -11.61 -13.55 -16.82
N PRO A 512 -10.39 -14.11 -16.87
CA PRO A 512 -9.37 -13.88 -15.84
C PRO A 512 -8.73 -12.48 -15.91
N ASP A 513 -8.80 -11.80 -17.06
CA ASP A 513 -8.15 -10.50 -17.28
C ASP A 513 -9.09 -9.31 -17.06
N TRP A 514 -10.30 -9.57 -16.54
CA TRP A 514 -11.36 -8.59 -16.38
C TRP A 514 -11.91 -8.56 -14.95
N TYR A 515 -12.18 -7.37 -14.42
CA TYR A 515 -13.06 -7.20 -13.26
C TYR A 515 -14.21 -6.26 -13.61
N LEU A 516 -15.35 -6.41 -12.93
CA LEU A 516 -16.57 -5.66 -13.24
C LEU A 516 -16.95 -4.72 -12.09
N ARG A 517 -17.60 -3.62 -12.45
CA ARG A 517 -18.23 -2.67 -11.54
C ARG A 517 -19.67 -2.50 -11.94
N TRP A 518 -20.58 -2.61 -10.98
CA TRP A 518 -21.99 -2.30 -11.18
C TRP A 518 -22.44 -1.23 -10.19
N HIS A 519 -22.95 -0.12 -10.71
CA HIS A 519 -23.38 1.03 -9.91
C HIS A 519 -24.89 1.16 -9.92
N ARG A 520 -25.47 1.45 -8.75
CA ARG A 520 -26.88 1.79 -8.57
C ARG A 520 -26.95 3.15 -7.88
N ILE A 521 -27.46 4.16 -8.58
CA ILE A 521 -27.67 5.50 -8.05
C ILE A 521 -29.12 5.64 -7.63
N THR A 522 -29.35 6.09 -6.39
CA THR A 522 -30.69 6.34 -5.85
C THR A 522 -30.80 7.80 -5.43
N ASN A 523 -31.82 8.49 -5.94
CA ASN A 523 -32.20 9.83 -5.50
C ASN A 523 -33.44 9.73 -4.60
N THR A 524 -33.27 9.99 -3.30
CA THR A 524 -34.38 9.98 -2.33
C THR A 524 -35.00 11.36 -2.14
N GLY A 525 -34.51 12.38 -2.86
CA GLY A 525 -35.07 13.73 -2.87
C GLY A 525 -36.26 13.87 -3.83
N SER A 526 -36.82 15.08 -3.90
CA SER A 526 -38.02 15.38 -4.69
C SER A 526 -37.74 15.88 -6.12
N ASN A 527 -36.51 16.30 -6.42
CA ASN A 527 -36.15 16.90 -7.70
C ASN A 527 -35.18 16.01 -8.48
N THR A 528 -35.27 16.02 -9.81
CA THR A 528 -34.26 15.41 -10.69
C THR A 528 -32.93 16.14 -10.55
N VAL A 529 -31.83 15.39 -10.42
CA VAL A 529 -30.47 15.95 -10.33
C VAL A 529 -29.67 15.51 -11.55
N LYS A 530 -29.14 16.48 -12.30
CA LYS A 530 -28.20 16.21 -13.40
C LYS A 530 -26.81 15.90 -12.84
N ILE A 531 -26.26 14.76 -13.22
CA ILE A 531 -24.94 14.28 -12.76
C ILE A 531 -24.08 13.91 -13.98
N HIS A 532 -22.87 14.45 -14.02
CA HIS A 532 -21.81 13.96 -14.90
C HIS A 532 -21.04 12.87 -14.16
N ALA A 533 -20.85 11.71 -14.80
CA ALA A 533 -20.12 10.58 -14.25
C ALA A 533 -18.93 10.21 -15.13
N VAL A 534 -17.79 9.93 -14.50
CA VAL A 534 -16.57 9.45 -15.17
C VAL A 534 -16.04 8.23 -14.44
N GLN A 535 -15.82 7.13 -15.15
CA GLN A 535 -15.18 5.93 -14.60
C GLN A 535 -13.89 5.64 -15.32
N GLY A 536 -12.80 5.40 -14.61
CA GLY A 536 -11.51 5.03 -15.20
C GLY A 536 -11.17 3.55 -15.03
N GLY A 537 -10.45 2.98 -15.99
CA GLY A 537 -9.66 1.76 -15.82
C GLY A 537 -8.35 2.06 -15.09
N PHE A 538 -7.33 1.21 -15.22
CA PHE A 538 -6.01 1.49 -14.64
C PHE A 538 -5.28 2.59 -15.42
N ALA A 539 -4.58 3.47 -14.71
CA ALA A 539 -3.64 4.39 -15.33
C ALA A 539 -2.41 3.62 -15.84
N ILE A 540 -1.99 3.86 -17.08
CA ILE A 540 -0.85 3.16 -17.70
C ILE A 540 0.14 4.18 -18.30
N GLN A 541 1.41 3.80 -18.43
CA GLN A 541 2.43 4.59 -19.11
C GLN A 541 1.93 5.09 -20.48
N GLY A 542 1.93 6.41 -20.65
CA GLY A 542 1.29 7.12 -21.75
C GLY A 542 2.24 7.55 -22.86
N ARG A 543 3.44 6.99 -22.91
CA ARG A 543 4.51 7.35 -23.84
C ARG A 543 5.07 6.12 -24.55
N GLY A 544 5.45 6.28 -25.82
CA GLY A 544 6.10 5.24 -26.61
C GLY A 544 7.48 4.87 -26.07
N ASN A 545 7.84 3.60 -26.18
CA ASN A 545 9.06 3.03 -25.59
C ASN A 545 10.34 3.59 -26.19
N LYS A 546 10.33 3.95 -27.49
CA LYS A 546 11.55 4.24 -28.24
C LYS A 546 12.15 5.59 -27.88
N HIS A 547 11.35 6.65 -27.90
CA HIS A 547 11.80 8.03 -27.68
C HIS A 547 10.92 8.79 -26.68
N GLY A 548 9.96 8.14 -26.01
CA GLY A 548 9.02 8.81 -25.12
C GLY A 548 7.97 9.65 -25.86
N GLU A 549 7.72 9.33 -27.13
CA GLU A 549 6.75 9.97 -28.02
C GLU A 549 5.30 9.74 -27.56
N VAL A 550 4.35 10.47 -28.17
CA VAL A 550 2.91 10.21 -27.95
C VAL A 550 2.56 8.85 -28.56
N LEU A 551 1.78 8.04 -27.83
CA LEU A 551 1.27 6.77 -28.36
C LEU A 551 0.39 7.01 -29.60
N PRO A 552 0.56 6.24 -30.69
CA PRO A 552 -0.27 6.40 -31.89
C PRO A 552 -1.73 6.01 -31.62
N THR A 553 -2.66 6.67 -32.31
CA THR A 553 -4.09 6.32 -32.25
C THR A 553 -4.47 5.51 -33.48
N HIS A 554 -5.19 4.41 -33.26
CA HIS A 554 -5.65 3.48 -34.29
C HIS A 554 -7.18 3.41 -34.33
N VAL A 555 -7.72 2.92 -35.44
CA VAL A 555 -9.17 2.81 -35.66
C VAL A 555 -9.71 1.49 -35.12
N HIS A 556 -9.02 0.38 -35.37
CA HIS A 556 -9.43 -0.96 -34.93
C HIS A 556 -8.44 -1.57 -33.93
N SER A 557 -8.93 -2.38 -32.99
CA SER A 557 -8.06 -3.12 -32.05
C SER A 557 -7.20 -4.16 -32.75
N SER A 558 -7.62 -4.65 -33.93
CA SER A 558 -6.78 -5.47 -34.80
C SER A 558 -5.56 -4.72 -35.35
N ASP A 559 -5.59 -3.39 -35.37
CA ASP A 559 -4.45 -2.57 -35.81
C ASP A 559 -3.40 -2.44 -34.70
N LEU A 560 -3.76 -2.77 -33.45
CA LEU A 560 -2.83 -3.01 -32.35
C LEU A 560 -2.16 -4.40 -32.46
N SER A 561 -2.20 -5.05 -33.63
CA SER A 561 -1.63 -6.38 -33.82
C SER A 561 -0.13 -6.38 -34.06
N PHE A 562 0.48 -7.46 -33.57
CA PHE A 562 1.88 -7.79 -33.75
C PHE A 562 1.90 -9.07 -34.55
N THR A 563 2.39 -9.01 -35.78
CA THR A 563 2.88 -10.23 -36.44
C THR A 563 4.36 -10.39 -36.05
N PRO A 564 4.75 -11.48 -35.36
CA PRO A 564 6.13 -11.73 -34.92
C PRO A 564 7.17 -11.69 -36.05
N ASN A 565 6.72 -11.81 -37.30
CA ASN A 565 7.60 -12.03 -38.44
C ASN A 565 8.17 -10.78 -39.11
N HIS A 566 7.77 -9.54 -38.77
CA HIS A 566 8.20 -8.38 -39.57
C HIS A 566 8.50 -7.04 -38.89
N ASN A 567 8.53 -6.91 -37.55
CA ASN A 567 8.89 -5.63 -36.90
C ASN A 567 9.87 -5.75 -35.72
N THR A 568 10.62 -4.67 -35.49
CA THR A 568 11.64 -4.50 -34.43
C THR A 568 11.06 -4.15 -33.05
N GLN A 569 9.74 -4.17 -32.86
CA GLN A 569 9.07 -3.89 -31.57
C GLN A 569 8.41 -5.15 -30.97
N PRO A 570 8.70 -5.52 -29.70
CA PRO A 570 8.25 -6.79 -29.13
C PRO A 570 6.83 -6.79 -28.50
N PHE A 571 6.04 -5.71 -28.59
CA PHE A 571 4.73 -5.58 -27.94
C PHE A 571 3.87 -4.41 -28.49
N PRO A 572 2.54 -4.41 -28.28
CA PRO A 572 1.60 -3.32 -28.62
C PRO A 572 1.86 -1.96 -27.99
N GLU A 573 1.86 -0.95 -28.85
CA GLU A 573 1.86 0.47 -28.48
C GLU A 573 0.77 1.21 -29.28
N GLY A 574 -0.12 1.89 -28.57
CA GLY A 574 -1.15 2.72 -29.18
C GLY A 574 -2.45 2.79 -28.39
N THR A 575 -3.38 3.59 -28.89
CA THR A 575 -4.72 3.73 -28.32
C THR A 575 -5.78 3.35 -29.35
N VAL A 576 -6.86 2.73 -28.90
CA VAL A 576 -8.06 2.45 -29.69
C VAL A 576 -9.27 2.87 -28.88
N THR A 577 -10.19 3.60 -29.51
CA THR A 577 -11.42 4.09 -28.86
C THR A 577 -12.59 3.87 -29.81
N THR A 578 -13.61 3.18 -29.32
CA THR A 578 -14.93 3.10 -29.97
C THR A 578 -15.91 3.94 -29.15
N ARG A 579 -17.21 3.90 -29.49
CA ARG A 579 -18.23 4.50 -28.61
C ARG A 579 -18.34 3.78 -27.27
N GLY A 580 -18.13 2.46 -27.26
CA GLY A 580 -18.42 1.59 -26.11
C GLY A 580 -17.20 1.08 -25.34
N SER A 581 -15.99 1.35 -25.81
CA SER A 581 -14.77 0.81 -25.21
C SER A 581 -13.52 1.60 -25.58
N THR A 582 -12.56 1.69 -24.68
CA THR A 582 -11.23 2.24 -24.94
C THR A 582 -10.14 1.32 -24.42
N LEU A 583 -9.11 1.08 -25.23
CA LEU A 583 -7.92 0.30 -24.92
C LEU A 583 -6.66 1.14 -25.13
N ILE A 584 -5.72 1.02 -24.19
CA ILE A 584 -4.41 1.69 -24.24
C ILE A 584 -3.35 0.62 -24.06
N CYS A 585 -2.41 0.53 -25.01
CA CYS A 585 -1.25 -0.36 -24.95
C CYS A 585 0.05 0.45 -24.96
N SER A 586 1.03 0.01 -24.16
CA SER A 586 2.38 0.57 -24.12
C SER A 586 3.39 -0.47 -23.63
N ASN A 587 4.64 -0.07 -23.42
CA ASN A 587 5.66 -0.94 -22.83
C ASN A 587 5.35 -1.43 -21.40
N ALA A 588 4.35 -0.83 -20.73
CA ALA A 588 3.83 -1.29 -19.46
C ALA A 588 2.73 -2.36 -19.60
N GLY A 589 2.26 -2.67 -20.81
CA GLY A 589 1.22 -3.67 -21.07
C GLY A 589 -0.04 -3.06 -21.66
N ALA A 590 -1.21 -3.52 -21.23
CA ALA A 590 -2.51 -3.05 -21.70
C ALA A 590 -3.44 -2.66 -20.54
N SER A 591 -4.20 -1.57 -20.72
CA SER A 591 -5.28 -1.14 -19.81
C SER A 591 -6.48 -0.71 -20.64
N GLY A 592 -7.65 -1.24 -20.33
CA GLY A 592 -8.88 -0.94 -21.07
C GLY A 592 -10.12 -0.87 -20.20
N ILE A 593 -11.16 -0.25 -20.75
CA ILE A 593 -12.48 -0.19 -20.13
C ILE A 593 -13.58 -0.33 -21.19
N SER A 594 -14.63 -1.08 -20.88
CA SER A 594 -15.81 -1.26 -21.73
C SER A 594 -17.10 -1.00 -20.96
N ILE A 595 -18.08 -0.39 -21.63
CA ILE A 595 -19.41 -0.12 -21.07
C ILE A 595 -20.16 -1.45 -20.92
N LEU A 596 -20.70 -1.70 -19.73
CA LEU A 596 -21.66 -2.80 -19.53
C LEU A 596 -23.08 -2.25 -19.60
N GLY A 597 -23.83 -2.66 -20.61
CA GLY A 597 -25.25 -2.35 -20.77
C GLY A 597 -26.16 -3.42 -20.17
N PRO A 598 -27.38 -3.07 -19.72
CA PRO A 598 -28.42 -4.05 -19.49
C PRO A 598 -28.84 -4.67 -20.83
N HIS A 599 -28.80 -6.00 -20.95
CA HIS A 599 -29.31 -6.68 -22.13
C HIS A 599 -30.84 -6.75 -22.04
N ASN A 600 -31.57 -6.04 -22.91
CA ASN A 600 -33.01 -6.19 -23.06
C ASN A 600 -33.29 -6.84 -24.42
N ASP A 601 -33.86 -8.05 -24.40
CA ASP A 601 -34.45 -8.67 -25.60
C ASP A 601 -35.92 -8.24 -25.81
N ASP A 602 -36.47 -7.33 -25.01
CA ASP A 602 -37.84 -6.84 -25.17
C ASP A 602 -37.95 -5.31 -24.98
N ASP A 603 -38.66 -4.69 -25.92
CA ASP A 603 -39.02 -3.28 -25.96
C ASP A 603 -39.68 -2.80 -24.65
N GLY A 604 -39.19 -1.66 -24.12
CA GLY A 604 -39.95 -0.78 -23.25
C GLY A 604 -39.51 -0.72 -21.78
N GLY A 605 -38.44 0.05 -21.49
CA GLY A 605 -38.23 0.66 -20.17
C GLY A 605 -36.78 0.74 -19.69
N GLY A 606 -36.03 1.78 -20.10
CA GLY A 606 -34.79 2.19 -19.43
C GLY A 606 -33.79 2.93 -20.34
N ASP A 607 -34.06 4.20 -20.66
CA ASP A 607 -33.25 5.12 -21.51
C ASP A 607 -31.81 5.45 -21.01
N SER A 608 -31.18 4.69 -20.12
CA SER A 608 -30.06 5.22 -19.32
C SER A 608 -28.66 5.20 -19.94
N LEU A 609 -28.49 4.95 -21.24
CA LEU A 609 -27.16 4.88 -21.89
C LEU A 609 -26.99 5.70 -23.17
N GLU A 610 -28.00 6.45 -23.64
CA GLU A 610 -27.89 7.20 -24.90
C GLU A 610 -26.72 8.22 -24.90
N GLY A 611 -26.32 8.73 -23.73
CA GLY A 611 -25.22 9.70 -23.56
C GLY A 611 -23.85 9.11 -23.18
N ALA A 612 -23.72 7.79 -23.01
CA ALA A 612 -22.46 7.17 -22.59
C ALA A 612 -21.47 7.07 -23.76
N HIS A 613 -20.21 7.46 -23.52
CA HIS A 613 -19.11 7.28 -24.49
C HIS A 613 -17.78 7.03 -23.79
N THR A 614 -16.84 6.45 -24.52
CA THR A 614 -15.47 6.21 -24.03
C THR A 614 -14.45 7.16 -24.64
N GLU A 615 -13.39 7.46 -23.89
CA GLU A 615 -12.27 8.26 -24.37
C GLU A 615 -10.96 7.88 -23.66
N VAL A 616 -9.84 8.40 -24.17
CA VAL A 616 -8.55 8.37 -23.48
C VAL A 616 -8.38 9.67 -22.71
N LEU A 617 -8.42 9.59 -21.38
CA LEU A 617 -8.15 10.74 -20.51
C LEU A 617 -6.65 10.86 -20.27
N LYS A 618 -6.12 12.07 -20.50
CA LYS A 618 -4.75 12.44 -20.14
C LYS A 618 -4.75 13.20 -18.80
N PRO A 619 -4.33 12.57 -17.68
CA PRO A 619 -4.24 13.26 -16.41
C PRO A 619 -3.02 14.20 -16.36
N ASP A 620 -2.98 15.04 -15.34
CA ASP A 620 -1.78 15.81 -15.00
C ASP A 620 -0.58 14.87 -14.79
N ALA A 621 0.61 15.35 -15.18
CA ALA A 621 1.84 14.63 -14.90
C ALA A 621 2.03 14.46 -13.39
N ASN A 622 2.69 13.37 -13.00
CA ASN A 622 3.00 13.00 -11.62
C ASN A 622 1.77 12.68 -10.73
N THR A 623 0.59 12.50 -11.30
CA THR A 623 -0.58 11.96 -10.58
C THR A 623 -0.36 10.49 -10.18
N ASN A 624 0.17 9.65 -11.07
CA ASN A 624 0.33 8.20 -10.83
C ASN A 624 1.60 7.83 -10.05
N LEU A 625 1.50 6.91 -9.10
CA LEU A 625 2.62 6.53 -8.23
C LEU A 625 3.77 5.78 -8.93
N MET A 626 3.52 5.14 -10.07
CA MET A 626 4.49 4.31 -10.80
C MET A 626 5.09 5.05 -12.00
N TRP A 627 4.27 5.83 -12.71
CA TRP A 627 4.60 6.43 -13.99
C TRP A 627 4.31 7.94 -13.99
N GLN A 628 5.29 8.74 -14.38
CA GLN A 628 5.17 10.21 -14.37
C GLN A 628 4.17 10.76 -15.40
N ARG A 629 3.90 10.01 -16.47
CA ARG A 629 3.11 10.45 -17.63
C ARG A 629 2.16 9.33 -18.06
N THR A 630 0.98 9.29 -17.46
CA THR A 630 0.00 8.24 -17.74
C THR A 630 -1.07 8.66 -18.73
N LEU A 631 -1.83 7.67 -19.21
CA LEU A 631 -3.16 7.81 -19.78
C LEU A 631 -4.13 6.90 -19.02
N ILE A 632 -5.41 7.25 -19.01
CA ILE A 632 -6.46 6.49 -18.34
C ILE A 632 -7.59 6.22 -19.35
N PRO A 633 -7.96 4.96 -19.63
CA PRO A 633 -9.15 4.68 -20.43
C PRO A 633 -10.38 5.00 -19.56
N VAL A 634 -11.30 5.83 -20.05
CA VAL A 634 -12.48 6.26 -19.27
C VAL A 634 -13.80 6.08 -20.02
N ILE A 635 -14.87 5.90 -19.24
CA ILE A 635 -16.28 6.03 -19.67
C ILE A 635 -16.81 7.33 -19.09
N ARG A 636 -17.51 8.13 -19.92
CA ARG A 636 -18.25 9.34 -19.51
C ARG A 636 -19.73 9.16 -19.75
N ASN A 637 -20.54 9.53 -18.75
CA ASN A 637 -21.99 9.55 -18.85
C ASN A 637 -22.54 10.89 -18.35
N GLU A 638 -23.60 11.38 -18.99
CA GLU A 638 -24.49 12.40 -18.42
C GLU A 638 -25.78 11.71 -17.97
N LEU A 639 -26.19 11.94 -16.73
CA LEU A 639 -27.27 11.21 -16.09
C LEU A 639 -28.28 12.20 -15.49
N ASP A 640 -29.54 12.06 -15.88
CA ASP A 640 -30.66 12.74 -15.23
C ASP A 640 -31.26 11.81 -14.16
N ILE A 641 -30.89 12.02 -12.89
CA ILE A 641 -31.30 11.14 -11.81
C ILE A 641 -32.64 11.60 -11.22
N ALA A 642 -33.72 11.03 -11.73
CA ALA A 642 -35.08 11.27 -11.24
C ALA A 642 -35.29 10.75 -9.80
N PRO A 643 -36.24 11.31 -9.03
CA PRO A 643 -36.65 10.77 -7.74
C PRO A 643 -36.98 9.27 -7.79
N SER A 644 -36.50 8.52 -6.80
CA SER A 644 -36.72 7.09 -6.69
C SER A 644 -38.20 6.77 -6.48
N MET A 645 -38.74 5.86 -7.30
CA MET A 645 -40.07 5.29 -7.09
C MET A 645 -39.98 3.99 -6.29
N ALA A 646 -40.66 3.94 -5.14
CA ALA A 646 -40.73 2.76 -4.26
C ALA A 646 -39.36 2.18 -3.85
N GLY A 647 -38.35 3.04 -3.66
CA GLY A 647 -37.01 2.63 -3.22
C GLY A 647 -36.19 1.89 -4.28
N ARG A 648 -36.63 1.87 -5.55
CA ARG A 648 -35.84 1.34 -6.67
C ARG A 648 -34.73 2.32 -7.03
N PRO A 649 -33.55 1.84 -7.48
CA PRO A 649 -32.51 2.73 -7.94
C PRO A 649 -33.01 3.58 -9.12
N SER A 650 -32.71 4.86 -9.07
CA SER A 650 -33.07 5.85 -10.09
C SER A 650 -32.30 5.63 -11.41
N CYS A 651 -31.08 5.08 -11.33
CA CYS A 651 -30.25 4.76 -12.48
C CYS A 651 -29.30 3.60 -12.15
N GLN A 652 -28.98 2.77 -13.14
CA GLN A 652 -27.97 1.71 -13.03
C GLN A 652 -27.08 1.68 -14.27
N PHE A 653 -25.79 1.42 -14.08
CA PHE A 653 -24.83 1.25 -15.17
C PHE A 653 -23.59 0.51 -14.66
N GLY A 654 -22.83 -0.09 -15.56
CA GLY A 654 -21.62 -0.81 -15.18
C GLY A 654 -20.45 -0.58 -16.13
N SER A 655 -19.29 -1.08 -15.72
CA SER A 655 -18.11 -1.13 -16.55
C SER A 655 -17.34 -2.43 -16.34
N ALA A 656 -16.73 -2.93 -17.41
CA ALA A 656 -15.72 -3.99 -17.37
C ALA A 656 -14.35 -3.35 -17.55
N VAL A 657 -13.41 -3.67 -16.67
CA VAL A 657 -12.04 -3.15 -16.70
C VAL A 657 -11.09 -4.29 -17.04
N PHE A 658 -10.30 -4.08 -18.09
CA PHE A 658 -9.31 -5.02 -18.61
C PHE A 658 -7.91 -4.56 -18.27
N ALA A 659 -7.03 -5.51 -17.93
CA ALA A 659 -5.62 -5.21 -17.77
C ALA A 659 -4.70 -6.40 -18.02
N LEU A 660 -3.57 -6.13 -18.67
CA LEU A 660 -2.45 -7.05 -18.84
C LEU A 660 -1.17 -6.35 -18.42
N ALA A 661 -0.47 -6.87 -17.42
CA ALA A 661 0.78 -6.28 -16.94
C ALA A 661 1.99 -6.87 -17.69
N ARG A 662 2.74 -6.01 -18.38
CA ARG A 662 4.03 -6.37 -18.98
C ARG A 662 5.17 -6.10 -18.00
N THR A 663 5.49 -7.09 -17.19
CA THR A 663 6.65 -7.10 -16.28
C THR A 663 7.76 -7.98 -16.83
N VAL A 664 9.00 -7.82 -16.35
CA VAL A 664 10.17 -8.60 -16.80
C VAL A 664 9.92 -10.11 -16.73
N ASP A 665 9.26 -10.58 -15.67
CA ASP A 665 8.88 -11.97 -15.44
C ASP A 665 7.70 -12.47 -16.30
N ARG A 666 6.98 -11.55 -16.97
CA ARG A 666 5.83 -11.84 -17.82
C ARG A 666 6.08 -11.55 -19.31
N GLU A 667 7.25 -11.03 -19.71
CA GLU A 667 7.47 -10.54 -21.09
C GLU A 667 7.22 -11.61 -22.16
N GLU A 668 7.74 -12.82 -21.96
CA GLU A 668 7.56 -13.93 -22.91
C GLU A 668 6.09 -14.34 -23.00
N ARG A 669 5.42 -14.47 -21.85
CA ARG A 669 3.98 -14.78 -21.79
C ARG A 669 3.18 -13.70 -22.50
N TYR A 670 3.44 -12.43 -22.19
CA TYR A 670 2.77 -11.27 -22.75
C TYR A 670 2.91 -11.24 -24.28
N ALA A 671 4.12 -11.45 -24.81
CA ALA A 671 4.38 -11.50 -26.24
C ALA A 671 3.63 -12.64 -26.97
N GLY A 672 3.31 -13.73 -26.26
CA GLY A 672 2.55 -14.86 -26.80
C GLY A 672 1.02 -14.72 -26.73
N LEU A 673 0.48 -13.65 -26.13
CA LEU A 673 -0.97 -13.45 -26.00
C LEU A 673 -1.60 -12.95 -27.30
N ASP A 674 -2.79 -13.48 -27.62
CA ASP A 674 -3.69 -12.82 -28.56
C ASP A 674 -4.44 -11.69 -27.86
N HIS A 675 -3.82 -10.51 -27.85
CA HIS A 675 -4.32 -9.33 -27.16
C HIS A 675 -5.70 -8.90 -27.69
N ASN A 676 -5.92 -9.03 -29.00
CA ASN A 676 -7.18 -8.64 -29.61
C ASN A 676 -8.30 -9.61 -29.19
N ALA A 677 -8.04 -10.92 -29.24
CA ALA A 677 -9.01 -11.91 -28.77
C ALA A 677 -9.40 -11.69 -27.31
N LEU A 678 -8.42 -11.52 -26.41
CA LEU A 678 -8.66 -11.26 -24.98
C LEU A 678 -9.45 -9.97 -24.74
N TRP A 679 -9.16 -8.91 -25.51
CA TRP A 679 -9.85 -7.62 -25.40
C TRP A 679 -11.29 -7.65 -25.94
N THR A 680 -11.53 -8.37 -27.04
CA THR A 680 -12.88 -8.44 -27.63
C THR A 680 -13.83 -9.38 -26.87
N ASP A 681 -13.29 -10.26 -26.04
CA ASP A 681 -14.03 -11.20 -25.20
C ASP A 681 -14.47 -10.56 -23.87
N VAL A 682 -15.37 -9.58 -23.98
CA VAL A 682 -15.86 -8.78 -22.84
C VAL A 682 -16.84 -9.60 -21.99
N PRO A 683 -16.71 -9.55 -20.64
CA PRO A 683 -17.63 -10.25 -19.75
C PRO A 683 -19.08 -9.80 -19.87
N VAL A 684 -19.99 -10.75 -19.75
CA VAL A 684 -21.43 -10.48 -19.77
C VAL A 684 -22.01 -10.55 -18.37
N LEU A 685 -22.73 -9.50 -17.96
CA LEU A 685 -23.37 -9.41 -16.66
C LEU A 685 -24.90 -9.45 -16.82
N ASP A 686 -25.53 -10.47 -16.26
CA ASP A 686 -26.98 -10.56 -16.15
C ASP A 686 -27.46 -9.91 -14.85
N THR A 687 -28.26 -8.85 -15.01
CA THR A 687 -28.79 -8.02 -13.91
C THR A 687 -30.31 -8.16 -13.74
N LEU A 688 -30.99 -8.89 -14.63
CA LEU A 688 -32.44 -9.12 -14.63
C LEU A 688 -32.75 -10.62 -14.66
N ILE A 689 -33.93 -11.02 -14.16
CA ILE A 689 -34.33 -12.43 -14.11
C ILE A 689 -34.87 -12.83 -15.50
N GLY A 690 -34.01 -12.96 -16.50
CA GLY A 690 -34.36 -13.41 -17.85
C GLY A 690 -33.60 -14.69 -18.21
N LYS A 691 -34.27 -15.67 -18.84
CA LYS A 691 -33.57 -16.85 -19.36
C LYS A 691 -32.84 -16.45 -20.65
N ARG A 692 -31.51 -16.46 -20.64
CA ARG A 692 -30.72 -16.54 -21.88
C ARG A 692 -30.82 -17.94 -22.49
N GLY A 693 -30.75 -18.00 -23.82
CA GLY A 693 -30.74 -19.25 -24.59
C GLY A 693 -29.52 -20.11 -24.30
N ASP A 694 -29.59 -21.38 -24.68
CA ASP A 694 -28.52 -22.37 -24.51
C ASP A 694 -27.25 -21.97 -25.29
N GLY A 695 -26.08 -22.00 -24.65
CA GLY A 695 -24.76 -21.75 -25.29
C GLY A 695 -23.88 -20.66 -24.66
N GLU A 696 -24.38 -19.85 -23.73
CA GLU A 696 -23.70 -18.59 -23.34
C GLU A 696 -23.18 -18.55 -21.90
N TRP A 697 -21.94 -18.07 -21.74
CA TRP A 697 -21.35 -17.69 -20.46
C TRP A 697 -21.90 -16.33 -20.00
N HIS A 698 -22.28 -16.21 -18.73
CA HIS A 698 -22.64 -14.93 -18.12
C HIS A 698 -22.43 -14.95 -16.60
N ILE A 699 -22.26 -13.78 -15.99
CA ILE A 699 -22.23 -13.61 -14.54
C ILE A 699 -23.60 -13.13 -14.07
N LYS A 700 -24.19 -13.82 -13.10
CA LYS A 700 -25.45 -13.46 -12.46
C LYS A 700 -25.20 -12.93 -11.06
N LEU A 701 -25.59 -11.68 -10.80
CA LEU A 701 -25.59 -11.12 -9.44
C LEU A 701 -26.74 -11.72 -8.63
N GLN A 702 -26.45 -12.28 -7.45
CA GLN A 702 -27.53 -12.77 -6.59
C GLN A 702 -28.30 -11.60 -5.99
N GLY A 703 -29.61 -11.54 -6.25
CA GLY A 703 -30.50 -10.54 -5.67
C GLY A 703 -30.55 -10.65 -4.15
N ARG A 704 -30.39 -9.53 -3.44
CA ARG A 704 -30.52 -9.50 -1.98
C ARG A 704 -32.00 -9.66 -1.60
N THR A 705 -32.39 -10.81 -1.08
CA THR A 705 -33.43 -10.83 -0.04
C THR A 705 -32.83 -10.22 1.21
N PHE A 706 -33.05 -8.92 1.42
CA PHE A 706 -32.89 -8.32 2.74
C PHE A 706 -33.85 -9.04 3.69
N ARG A 707 -33.37 -9.99 4.50
CA ARG A 707 -34.09 -10.32 5.74
C ARG A 707 -33.92 -9.08 6.62
N ARG A 708 -35.04 -8.39 6.83
CA ARG A 708 -35.18 -7.25 7.74
C ARG A 708 -34.68 -7.59 9.13
#